data_AF-A0AAD3E2Z7-F1
#
_entry.id   AF-A0AAD3E2Z7-F1
#
_cell.length_a   1.000
_cell.length_b   1.000
_cell.length_c   1.000
_cell.angle_alpha   90.00
_cell.angle_beta   90.00
_cell.angle_gamma   90.00
#
_symmetry.space_group_name_H-M   'P 1'
#
loop_
_entity.id
_entity.type
_entity.pdbx_description
1 polymer ?
#
loop_
_entity_poly.entity_id
_entity_poly.type
_entity_poly.pdbx_seq_one_letter_code
_entity_poly.pdbx_strand_id
1 'polypeptide(L)'
;MAVKYSGVGGQAEVQFLDRDSNWNSFSLQLPTVLAGATADSHVFLLSRTNLDLFVILQRGNSGFRELHVLTAASSYQSFSLQVAMPHLTFDEFAYLLDSQNNLVAVKYVGETLSTELHVLSRASNYQYFTLQTGTAVPVSSPSTHAFLLDSADNLLVVKYSGTSGRAAVRTFSKASKYQTAVVSATTPLSGATRDSFTFQLSASDDLFAIKYAGDSSSTEVHVMSRTSNYQAWALQTRTVLPQTDRFSFSFQVVKANPYIVKPPPFSPPPSPPPPPPPSPPPPPPPSPPPPPPPRPPPPPPTAPSPPPSPPPTLPPSPSLPQPPKAPLLPPPAAPPAPLPPPESPSPPSSPPLLPPPAAPPPITPPPPPPPPVKPSTPPPTPRPQPPLLPSPPPPSDPTPPPPESPSPPSPSPLLPPPPAPPPVPPPPPQLPLGSSIGVSDIMAVKYSGVGGQAEVHFLDRDSNWNSFSLQLPTVLANATADSHVFLLSRTNLDLFVIVQRGNSGFRELQVLTAASSYQSFSLQVAMPQLTFDEFAYLLDYQNNLVVVKYKGEYSTELYVLSRESNYQSFMLQTSTGVPVSSPSTHAFLLDSDDYLVVVEFSGTSGRTEVQTFSPYRLYNMPHVQSAIIPLTGVTRDSFTFQLSDNNDLFAIKYAGDSGSTEVSVLPMIWNYQALLLQTGTALPRTNRSSFSFQVVRYW
;
A
#
# COMPACT_ATOMS: atom_id res chain seq x y z
N MET A 1 17.29 19.31 10.29
CA MET A 1 17.91 18.60 9.16
C MET A 1 18.02 19.57 8.00
N ALA A 2 19.20 19.66 7.40
CA ALA A 2 19.43 20.37 6.15
C ALA A 2 19.79 19.35 5.07
N VAL A 3 19.26 19.53 3.85
CA VAL A 3 19.65 18.77 2.68
C VAL A 3 20.41 19.72 1.77
N LYS A 4 21.70 19.49 1.61
CA LYS A 4 22.56 20.21 0.67
C LYS A 4 22.48 19.53 -0.68
N TYR A 5 22.10 20.25 -1.73
CA TYR A 5 21.82 19.63 -3.04
C TYR A 5 23.06 19.09 -3.76
N SER A 6 24.21 19.73 -3.56
CA SER A 6 25.49 19.28 -4.11
C SER A 6 26.55 19.16 -3.02
N GLY A 7 26.69 17.95 -2.48
CA GLY A 7 27.70 17.55 -1.51
C GLY A 7 28.93 16.91 -2.18
N VAL A 8 29.69 16.13 -1.39
CA VAL A 8 30.89 15.44 -1.87
C VAL A 8 30.53 14.48 -3.02
N GLY A 9 31.28 14.55 -4.12
CA GLY A 9 31.06 13.69 -5.29
C GLY A 9 29.79 14.01 -6.11
N GLY A 10 29.12 15.14 -5.86
CA GLY A 10 27.92 15.57 -6.59
C GLY A 10 26.62 14.91 -6.11
N GLN A 11 26.67 14.15 -5.01
CA GLN A 11 25.49 13.60 -4.34
C GLN A 11 24.84 14.63 -3.42
N ALA A 12 23.52 14.59 -3.28
CA ALA A 12 22.83 15.34 -2.24
C ALA A 12 23.27 14.81 -0.87
N GLU A 13 23.45 15.70 0.10
CA GLU A 13 23.99 15.39 1.43
C GLU A 13 22.98 15.78 2.50
N VAL A 14 22.70 14.86 3.42
CA VAL A 14 21.85 15.11 4.58
C VAL A 14 22.72 15.49 5.78
N GLN A 15 22.39 16.62 6.39
CA GLN A 15 23.09 17.19 7.54
C GLN A 15 22.12 17.36 8.72
N PHE A 16 22.35 16.61 9.79
CA PHE A 16 21.63 16.80 11.05
C PHE A 16 22.45 17.71 11.96
N LEU A 17 21.81 18.78 12.43
CA LEU A 17 22.36 19.71 13.39
C LEU A 17 21.78 19.37 14.76
N ASP A 18 22.62 19.40 15.79
CA ASP A 18 22.26 18.99 17.13
C ASP A 18 21.53 20.11 17.89
N ARG A 19 20.31 19.84 18.36
CA ARG A 19 19.53 20.80 19.13
C ARG A 19 20.16 21.10 20.48
N ASP A 20 20.80 20.13 21.14
CA ASP A 20 21.36 20.32 22.48
C ASP A 20 22.57 21.28 22.44
N SER A 21 23.24 21.34 21.30
CA SER A 21 24.26 22.36 20.99
C SER A 21 23.69 23.73 20.56
N ASN A 22 22.36 23.93 20.58
CA ASN A 22 21.66 25.03 19.90
C ASN A 22 22.02 25.12 18.40
N TRP A 23 22.12 23.96 17.75
CA TRP A 23 22.50 23.78 16.34
C TRP A 23 23.90 24.32 15.99
N ASN A 24 24.82 24.43 16.96
CA ASN A 24 26.21 24.82 16.75
C ASN A 24 27.14 23.62 16.46
N SER A 25 26.63 22.39 16.42
CA SER A 25 27.36 21.22 15.97
C SER A 25 26.50 20.33 15.06
N PHE A 26 27.18 19.50 14.26
CA PHE A 26 26.55 18.45 13.49
C PHE A 26 26.49 17.16 14.31
N SER A 27 25.34 16.51 14.30
CA SER A 27 25.18 15.15 14.84
C SER A 27 25.38 14.07 13.78
N LEU A 28 25.16 14.40 12.50
CA LEU A 28 25.35 13.50 11.37
C LEU A 28 25.53 14.28 10.07
N GLN A 29 26.44 13.83 9.21
CA GLN A 29 26.59 14.30 7.83
C GLN A 29 26.87 13.09 6.95
N LEU A 30 26.00 12.83 5.98
CA LEU A 30 26.11 11.68 5.09
C LEU A 30 25.66 12.05 3.68
N PRO A 31 26.35 11.58 2.63
CA PRO A 31 25.80 11.63 1.28
C PRO A 31 24.58 10.72 1.18
N THR A 32 23.69 11.00 0.24
CA THR A 32 22.56 10.13 -0.11
C THR A 32 22.85 9.41 -1.42
N VAL A 33 22.04 8.39 -1.75
CA VAL A 33 22.09 7.74 -3.08
C VAL A 33 21.69 8.69 -4.23
N LEU A 34 21.08 9.84 -3.93
CA LEU A 34 20.64 10.83 -4.91
C LEU A 34 21.82 11.67 -5.43
N ALA A 35 22.06 11.62 -6.74
CA ALA A 35 23.07 12.42 -7.43
C ALA A 35 22.44 13.52 -8.30
N GLY A 36 23.11 14.66 -8.42
CA GLY A 36 22.69 15.73 -9.33
C GLY A 36 21.43 16.49 -8.91
N ALA A 37 21.13 16.54 -7.61
CA ALA A 37 19.99 17.29 -7.11
C ALA A 37 20.17 18.81 -7.32
N THR A 38 19.09 19.50 -7.69
CA THR A 38 19.03 20.97 -7.77
C THR A 38 17.68 21.47 -7.28
N ALA A 39 17.59 22.75 -6.91
CA ALA A 39 16.35 23.37 -6.45
C ALA A 39 15.21 23.34 -7.48
N ASP A 40 15.57 23.43 -8.76
CA ASP A 40 14.59 23.44 -9.85
C ASP A 40 14.07 22.04 -10.17
N SER A 41 14.85 21.01 -9.85
CA SER A 41 14.54 19.62 -10.19
C SER A 41 14.06 18.80 -9.00
N HIS A 42 14.39 19.16 -7.75
CA HIS A 42 14.10 18.35 -6.57
C HIS A 42 13.42 19.17 -5.47
N VAL A 43 12.34 18.62 -4.92
CA VAL A 43 11.73 19.10 -3.67
C VAL A 43 11.88 18.02 -2.62
N PHE A 44 12.43 18.38 -1.47
CA PHE A 44 12.67 17.46 -0.36
C PHE A 44 11.65 17.66 0.75
N LEU A 45 10.99 16.58 1.15
CA LEU A 45 10.07 16.50 2.26
C LEU A 45 10.53 15.38 3.21
N LEU A 46 10.12 15.44 4.46
CA LEU A 46 10.60 14.49 5.47
C LEU A 46 9.40 13.93 6.22
N SER A 47 9.32 12.61 6.30
CA SER A 47 8.30 11.96 7.10
C SER A 47 8.48 12.28 8.57
N ARG A 48 7.39 12.64 9.24
CA ARG A 48 7.38 12.90 10.69
C ARG A 48 7.37 11.60 11.51
N THR A 49 7.04 10.46 10.89
CA THR A 49 6.85 9.18 11.59
C THR A 49 8.08 8.30 11.55
N ASN A 50 8.74 8.19 10.40
CA ASN A 50 9.88 7.30 10.21
C ASN A 50 11.15 8.00 9.71
N LEU A 51 11.11 9.33 9.49
CA LEU A 51 12.21 10.15 8.99
C LEU A 51 12.70 9.81 7.57
N ASP A 52 11.92 9.04 6.81
CA ASP A 52 12.21 8.81 5.39
C ASP A 52 12.16 10.13 4.61
N LEU A 53 13.09 10.26 3.66
CA LEU A 53 13.25 11.45 2.84
C LEU A 53 12.45 11.26 1.54
N PHE A 54 11.37 12.03 1.44
CA PHE A 54 10.53 12.12 0.27
C PHE A 54 11.12 13.13 -0.71
N VAL A 55 11.25 12.75 -1.96
CA VAL A 55 11.92 13.52 -2.99
C VAL A 55 11.03 13.59 -4.21
N ILE A 56 10.56 14.79 -4.53
CA ILE A 56 9.75 15.03 -5.71
C ILE A 56 10.68 15.53 -6.80
N LEU A 57 10.88 14.69 -7.82
CA LEU A 57 11.59 15.02 -9.02
C LEU A 57 10.65 15.76 -9.98
N GLN A 58 10.90 17.05 -10.19
CA GLN A 58 10.05 17.96 -10.96
C GLN A 58 10.07 17.66 -12.48
N ARG A 59 11.10 16.96 -12.97
CA ARG A 59 11.22 16.47 -14.35
C ARG A 59 11.87 15.09 -14.34
N GLY A 60 11.06 14.03 -14.30
CA GLY A 60 11.53 12.65 -14.40
C GLY A 60 11.76 12.18 -15.84
N ASN A 61 12.42 11.04 -16.00
CA ASN A 61 12.61 10.38 -17.30
C ASN A 61 11.28 9.90 -17.92
N SER A 62 10.25 9.76 -17.09
CA SER A 62 8.88 9.41 -17.49
C SER A 62 8.11 10.54 -18.19
N GLY A 63 8.62 11.77 -18.18
CA GLY A 63 7.88 12.96 -18.64
C GLY A 63 6.82 13.46 -17.64
N PHE A 64 6.67 12.78 -16.51
CA PHE A 64 5.84 13.18 -15.37
C PHE A 64 6.72 13.52 -14.16
N ARG A 65 6.14 14.12 -13.12
CA ARG A 65 6.85 14.29 -11.83
C ARG A 65 6.95 12.92 -11.15
N GLU A 66 8.08 12.63 -10.54
CA GLU A 66 8.30 11.36 -9.84
C GLU A 66 8.44 11.61 -8.35
N LEU A 67 7.89 10.74 -7.53
CA LEU A 67 8.12 10.71 -6.10
C LEU A 67 9.05 9.55 -5.78
N HIS A 68 10.19 9.87 -5.19
CA HIS A 68 11.15 8.91 -4.68
C HIS A 68 11.17 9.01 -3.15
N VAL A 69 11.31 7.89 -2.45
CA VAL A 69 11.41 7.85 -0.98
C VAL A 69 12.67 7.11 -0.60
N LEU A 70 13.58 7.80 0.09
CA LEU A 70 14.82 7.24 0.60
C LEU A 70 14.65 6.91 2.08
N THR A 71 15.02 5.70 2.49
CA THR A 71 14.75 5.29 3.87
C THR A 71 15.78 5.83 4.84
N ALA A 72 15.33 6.33 6.00
CA ALA A 72 16.24 6.68 7.09
C ALA A 72 16.98 5.45 7.62
N ALA A 73 16.32 4.28 7.65
CA ALA A 73 16.90 3.02 8.10
C ALA A 73 18.13 2.58 7.29
N SER A 74 18.17 2.90 5.98
CA SER A 74 19.34 2.66 5.14
C SER A 74 20.36 3.79 5.15
N SER A 75 20.23 4.77 6.06
CA SER A 75 21.00 6.01 6.04
C SER A 75 20.87 6.75 4.70
N TYR A 76 19.66 6.73 4.12
CA TYR A 76 19.33 7.34 2.84
C TYR A 76 20.14 6.81 1.65
N GLN A 77 20.57 5.54 1.72
CA GLN A 77 21.32 4.86 0.64
C GLN A 77 20.45 3.98 -0.26
N SER A 78 19.18 3.79 0.10
CA SER A 78 18.25 2.98 -0.68
C SER A 78 16.90 3.68 -0.81
N PHE A 79 16.26 3.43 -1.95
CA PHE A 79 14.89 3.84 -2.20
C PHE A 79 13.93 2.77 -1.70
N SER A 80 12.93 3.14 -0.90
CA SER A 80 11.77 2.29 -0.59
C SER A 80 10.64 2.46 -1.60
N LEU A 81 10.58 3.60 -2.28
CA LEU A 81 9.55 3.91 -3.27
C LEU A 81 10.14 4.76 -4.39
N GLN A 82 9.76 4.45 -5.63
CA GLN A 82 9.99 5.31 -6.80
C GLN A 82 8.78 5.17 -7.70
N VAL A 83 7.98 6.23 -7.82
CA VAL A 83 6.71 6.21 -8.56
C VAL A 83 6.54 7.46 -9.39
N ALA A 84 5.94 7.33 -10.57
CA ALA A 84 5.49 8.48 -11.34
C ALA A 84 4.13 8.94 -10.78
N MET A 85 4.08 10.19 -10.32
CA MET A 85 2.83 10.77 -9.83
C MET A 85 1.88 11.07 -11.01
N PRO A 86 0.56 11.11 -10.77
CA PRO A 86 -0.43 11.52 -11.76
C PRO A 86 -0.07 12.86 -12.40
N HIS A 87 -0.50 13.03 -13.65
CA HIS A 87 -0.25 14.27 -14.38
C HIS A 87 -0.89 15.46 -13.67
N LEU A 88 -0.08 16.18 -12.91
CA LEU A 88 -0.35 17.52 -12.43
C LEU A 88 0.17 18.48 -13.50
N THR A 89 -0.69 19.30 -14.08
CA THR A 89 -0.29 20.34 -15.04
C THR A 89 0.49 21.45 -14.32
N PHE A 90 1.82 21.35 -14.39
CA PHE A 90 2.88 22.38 -14.27
C PHE A 90 3.02 23.23 -12.96
N ASP A 91 4.01 24.15 -12.99
CA ASP A 91 4.86 24.77 -11.94
C ASP A 91 4.19 25.58 -10.79
N GLU A 92 3.03 25.15 -10.32
CA GLU A 92 2.16 25.94 -9.43
C GLU A 92 1.83 25.26 -8.09
N PHE A 93 2.66 24.32 -7.63
CA PHE A 93 2.39 23.58 -6.40
C PHE A 93 3.45 23.80 -5.32
N ALA A 94 3.00 24.02 -4.08
CA ALA A 94 3.78 23.63 -2.90
C ALA A 94 3.47 22.17 -2.56
N TYR A 95 4.45 21.45 -2.01
CA TYR A 95 4.27 20.07 -1.60
C TYR A 95 4.53 19.92 -0.11
N LEU A 96 3.68 19.16 0.57
CA LEU A 96 3.71 18.91 2.01
C LEU A 96 3.44 17.44 2.27
N LEU A 97 3.76 16.95 3.47
CA LEU A 97 3.34 15.63 3.95
C LEU A 97 2.40 15.81 5.13
N ASP A 98 1.26 15.12 5.09
CA ASP A 98 0.36 15.03 6.24
C ASP A 98 0.84 13.99 7.27
N SER A 99 0.15 13.90 8.40
CA SER A 99 0.47 13.00 9.52
C SER A 99 0.51 11.51 9.14
N GLN A 100 -0.14 11.13 8.04
CA GLN A 100 -0.19 9.77 7.49
C GLN A 100 0.80 9.58 6.34
N ASN A 101 1.68 10.56 6.10
CA ASN A 101 2.59 10.66 4.97
C ASN A 101 1.89 10.71 3.61
N ASN A 102 0.61 11.08 3.52
CA ASN A 102 0.01 11.42 2.23
C ASN A 102 0.67 12.71 1.69
N LEU A 103 0.84 12.80 0.38
CA LEU A 103 1.45 13.95 -0.28
C LEU A 103 0.36 14.99 -0.55
N VAL A 104 0.49 16.15 0.08
CA VAL A 104 -0.43 17.26 -0.10
C VAL A 104 0.19 18.25 -1.08
N ALA A 105 -0.39 18.34 -2.27
CA ALA A 105 -0.06 19.32 -3.28
C ALA A 105 -1.00 20.53 -3.14
N VAL A 106 -0.44 21.71 -2.89
CA VAL A 106 -1.18 22.96 -2.72
C VAL A 106 -1.00 23.80 -3.97
N LYS A 107 -2.06 23.93 -4.76
CA LYS A 107 -2.10 24.74 -5.99
C LYS A 107 -2.29 26.21 -5.62
N TYR A 108 -1.32 27.05 -5.97
CA TYR A 108 -1.35 28.47 -5.63
C TYR A 108 -2.56 29.22 -6.23
N VAL A 109 -2.94 28.85 -7.46
CA VAL A 109 -4.08 29.44 -8.19
C VAL A 109 -4.96 28.32 -8.72
N GLY A 110 -6.08 28.10 -8.05
CA GLY A 110 -7.09 27.13 -8.41
C GLY A 110 -8.05 27.61 -9.50
N GLU A 111 -8.82 26.67 -10.05
CA GLU A 111 -9.89 26.96 -11.04
C GLU A 111 -11.01 27.80 -10.43
N THR A 112 -11.15 27.72 -9.10
CA THR A 112 -12.13 28.47 -8.31
C THR A 112 -11.66 29.87 -7.88
N LEU A 113 -10.53 30.37 -8.42
CA LEU A 113 -9.88 31.62 -7.97
C LEU A 113 -9.53 31.63 -6.47
N SER A 114 -9.24 30.46 -5.92
CA SER A 114 -8.74 30.26 -4.56
C SER A 114 -7.52 29.35 -4.59
N THR A 115 -6.77 29.25 -3.49
CA THR A 115 -5.76 28.20 -3.36
C THR A 115 -6.48 26.86 -3.24
N GLU A 116 -6.06 25.85 -4.01
CA GLU A 116 -6.65 24.51 -3.99
C GLU A 116 -5.68 23.50 -3.35
N LEU A 117 -6.24 22.50 -2.68
CA LEU A 117 -5.48 21.46 -2.01
C LEU A 117 -5.85 20.10 -2.58
N HIS A 118 -4.84 19.34 -2.98
CA HIS A 118 -4.94 18.02 -3.57
C HIS A 118 -4.11 17.04 -2.74
N VAL A 119 -4.73 15.98 -2.21
CA VAL A 119 -4.05 15.01 -1.34
C VAL A 119 -3.85 13.70 -2.07
N LEU A 120 -2.63 13.41 -2.49
CA LEU A 120 -2.22 12.12 -3.04
C LEU A 120 -1.97 11.14 -1.90
N SER A 121 -2.71 10.04 -1.86
CA SER A 121 -2.63 9.15 -0.71
C SER A 121 -1.38 8.29 -0.72
N ARG A 122 -0.73 8.15 0.43
CA ARG A 122 0.33 7.14 0.66
C ARG A 122 -0.19 5.73 0.42
N ALA A 123 -1.38 5.41 0.93
CA ALA A 123 -2.04 4.12 0.72
C ALA A 123 -2.33 3.87 -0.76
N SER A 124 -2.23 4.91 -1.60
CA SER A 124 -2.31 4.81 -3.05
C SER A 124 -1.00 4.74 -3.79
N ASN A 125 0.12 4.55 -3.10
CA ASN A 125 1.45 4.77 -3.66
C ASN A 125 1.51 6.12 -4.41
N TYR A 126 0.81 7.13 -3.89
CA TYR A 126 0.71 8.48 -4.45
C TYR A 126 0.14 8.54 -5.87
N GLN A 127 -0.76 7.62 -6.21
CA GLN A 127 -1.38 7.59 -7.52
C GLN A 127 -2.73 8.33 -7.59
N TYR A 128 -3.42 8.60 -6.46
CA TYR A 128 -4.74 9.29 -6.50
C TYR A 128 -4.96 10.29 -5.42
N PHE A 129 -5.76 11.28 -5.81
CA PHE A 129 -6.28 12.28 -4.90
C PHE A 129 -7.42 11.70 -4.05
N THR A 130 -7.19 11.55 -2.75
CA THR A 130 -8.26 11.29 -1.77
C THR A 130 -9.04 12.54 -1.40
N LEU A 131 -8.48 13.71 -1.69
CA LEU A 131 -9.14 14.99 -1.54
C LEU A 131 -8.67 15.95 -2.64
N GLN A 132 -9.61 16.65 -3.26
CA GLN A 132 -9.36 17.81 -4.11
C GLN A 132 -10.39 18.86 -3.73
N THR A 133 -9.95 20.00 -3.21
CA THR A 133 -10.87 21.00 -2.68
C THR A 133 -10.28 22.40 -2.76
N GLY A 134 -11.11 23.38 -3.11
CA GLY A 134 -10.80 24.78 -2.90
C GLY A 134 -10.76 25.10 -1.42
N THR A 135 -9.85 25.98 -1.02
CA THR A 135 -9.69 26.41 0.37
C THR A 135 -10.22 27.83 0.56
N ALA A 136 -10.45 28.25 1.80
CA ALA A 136 -10.76 29.65 2.10
C ALA A 136 -9.53 30.58 2.03
N VAL A 137 -8.39 30.06 1.56
CA VAL A 137 -7.20 30.86 1.24
C VAL A 137 -7.41 31.48 -0.14
N PRO A 138 -7.33 32.81 -0.27
CA PRO A 138 -7.35 33.47 -1.58
C PRO A 138 -6.23 32.96 -2.50
N VAL A 139 -6.27 33.34 -3.78
CA VAL A 139 -5.14 33.11 -4.68
C VAL A 139 -3.81 33.51 -4.02
N SER A 140 -2.82 32.66 -4.17
CA SER A 140 -1.53 32.79 -3.52
C SER A 140 -0.40 32.72 -4.55
N SER A 141 0.84 32.88 -4.10
CA SER A 141 2.01 32.70 -4.95
C SER A 141 3.19 32.25 -4.09
N PRO A 142 4.15 31.51 -4.67
CA PRO A 142 5.33 31.08 -3.93
C PRO A 142 6.19 32.27 -3.47
N SER A 143 6.12 33.42 -4.16
CA SER A 143 6.84 34.64 -3.79
C SER A 143 6.24 35.37 -2.58
N THR A 144 5.02 35.03 -2.18
CA THR A 144 4.28 35.75 -1.13
C THR A 144 3.80 34.85 0.02
N HIS A 145 3.69 33.54 -0.22
CA HIS A 145 3.16 32.58 0.73
C HIS A 145 4.07 31.36 0.89
N ALA A 146 4.10 30.82 2.11
CA ALA A 146 4.52 29.46 2.41
C ALA A 146 3.35 28.69 3.03
N PHE A 147 3.34 27.37 2.81
CA PHE A 147 2.33 26.46 3.32
C PHE A 147 2.97 25.40 4.21
N LEU A 148 2.26 25.02 5.27
CA LEU A 148 2.67 24.03 6.27
C LEU A 148 1.43 23.26 6.74
N LEU A 149 1.64 22.07 7.28
CA LEU A 149 0.60 21.30 7.98
C LEU A 149 0.96 21.19 9.46
N ASP A 150 0.05 21.58 10.34
CA ASP A 150 0.22 21.38 11.79
C ASP A 150 0.05 19.90 12.18
N SER A 151 0.24 19.56 13.46
CA SER A 151 0.14 18.19 13.96
C SER A 151 -1.24 17.55 13.80
N ALA A 152 -2.28 18.35 13.57
CA ALA A 152 -3.64 17.92 13.28
C ALA A 152 -4.00 18.02 11.78
N ASP A 153 -2.98 18.20 10.93
CA ASP A 153 -3.08 18.37 9.48
C ASP A 153 -3.92 19.59 9.05
N ASN A 154 -4.07 20.61 9.89
CA ASN A 154 -4.65 21.87 9.45
C ASN A 154 -3.66 22.62 8.56
N LEU A 155 -4.17 23.30 7.54
CA LEU A 155 -3.35 24.08 6.61
C LEU A 155 -2.95 25.39 7.26
N LEU A 156 -1.68 25.53 7.61
CA LEU A 156 -1.09 26.77 8.08
C LEU A 156 -0.47 27.51 6.90
N VAL A 157 -0.91 28.74 6.71
CA VAL A 157 -0.46 29.65 5.66
C VAL A 157 0.35 30.76 6.30
N VAL A 158 1.61 30.90 5.88
CA VAL A 158 2.45 32.04 6.23
C VAL A 158 2.47 33.00 5.04
N LYS A 159 1.93 34.20 5.21
CA LYS A 159 2.11 35.30 4.26
C LYS A 159 3.34 36.09 4.66
N TYR A 160 4.35 36.17 3.79
CA TYR A 160 5.66 36.76 4.14
C TYR A 160 5.59 38.24 4.54
N SER A 161 4.72 39.00 3.87
CA SER A 161 4.43 40.40 4.18
C SER A 161 2.93 40.62 4.31
N GLY A 162 2.46 40.67 5.55
CA GLY A 162 1.11 41.11 5.91
C GLY A 162 0.97 42.62 5.83
N THR A 163 -0.22 43.13 6.16
CA THR A 163 -0.55 44.58 6.08
C THR A 163 0.36 45.46 6.94
N SER A 164 0.99 44.88 7.96
CA SER A 164 1.93 45.55 8.88
C SER A 164 3.40 45.50 8.44
N GLY A 165 3.71 44.90 7.28
CA GLY A 165 5.10 44.63 6.85
C GLY A 165 5.78 43.47 7.59
N ARG A 166 5.05 42.79 8.49
CA ARG A 166 5.47 41.57 9.18
C ARG A 166 4.79 40.33 8.60
N ALA A 167 5.42 39.18 8.72
CA ALA A 167 4.82 37.93 8.31
C ALA A 167 3.55 37.64 9.13
N ALA A 168 2.51 37.13 8.48
CA ALA A 168 1.24 36.81 9.10
C ALA A 168 0.94 35.32 8.94
N VAL A 169 0.34 34.72 9.95
CA VAL A 169 -0.04 33.31 9.99
C VAL A 169 -1.56 33.19 10.00
N ARG A 170 -2.10 32.31 9.17
CA ARG A 170 -3.51 31.87 9.24
C ARG A 170 -3.56 30.35 9.17
N THR A 171 -4.36 29.72 10.03
CA THR A 171 -4.52 28.25 10.03
C THR A 171 -5.97 27.91 9.66
N PHE A 172 -6.15 27.00 8.71
CA PHE A 172 -7.44 26.57 8.19
C PHE A 172 -7.72 25.11 8.56
N SER A 173 -8.86 24.85 9.18
CA SER A 173 -9.18 23.56 9.79
C SER A 173 -9.39 22.46 8.76
N LYS A 174 -8.68 21.33 8.88
CA LYS A 174 -8.92 20.13 8.06
C LYS A 174 -10.34 19.59 8.22
N ALA A 175 -10.89 19.61 9.45
CA ALA A 175 -12.25 19.17 9.73
C ALA A 175 -13.31 19.98 8.96
N SER A 176 -13.03 21.26 8.69
CA SER A 176 -13.86 22.12 7.85
C SER A 176 -13.59 22.00 6.35
N LYS A 177 -12.77 21.04 5.92
CA LYS A 177 -12.18 20.96 4.57
C LYS A 177 -11.47 22.26 4.18
N TYR A 178 -10.73 22.85 5.12
CA TYR A 178 -9.95 24.08 4.98
C TYR A 178 -10.78 25.35 4.68
N GLN A 179 -12.07 25.34 5.01
CA GLN A 179 -12.96 26.50 4.80
C GLN A 179 -13.04 27.46 6.00
N THR A 180 -12.69 27.00 7.19
CA THR A 180 -12.74 27.81 8.42
C THR A 180 -11.34 28.13 8.92
N ALA A 181 -11.02 29.42 9.02
CA ALA A 181 -9.80 29.87 9.68
C ALA A 181 -9.96 29.77 11.21
N VAL A 182 -9.08 29.00 11.86
CA VAL A 182 -9.08 28.75 13.32
C VAL A 182 -7.98 29.52 14.05
N VAL A 183 -6.98 30.02 13.32
CA VAL A 183 -5.94 30.92 13.85
C VAL A 183 -5.73 32.05 12.87
N SER A 184 -5.53 33.26 13.37
CA SER A 184 -5.07 34.42 12.61
C SER A 184 -4.17 35.27 13.52
N ALA A 185 -2.92 35.47 13.12
CA ALA A 185 -1.94 36.19 13.93
C ALA A 185 -0.92 36.94 13.07
N THR A 186 -0.41 38.06 13.58
CA THR A 186 0.77 38.74 13.04
C THR A 186 1.97 38.30 13.85
N THR A 187 3.00 37.80 13.17
CA THR A 187 4.23 37.34 13.83
C THR A 187 5.16 38.52 14.15
N PRO A 188 6.14 38.36 15.05
CA PRO A 188 7.19 39.35 15.25
C PRO A 188 8.21 39.39 14.09
N LEU A 189 8.14 38.47 13.13
CA LEU A 189 9.07 38.38 12.00
C LEU A 189 8.80 39.47 10.95
N SER A 190 9.76 40.35 10.70
CA SER A 190 9.72 41.40 9.68
C SER A 190 10.64 41.10 8.51
N GLY A 191 10.32 41.63 7.32
CA GLY A 191 11.20 41.53 6.14
C GLY A 191 11.34 40.12 5.58
N ALA A 192 10.37 39.24 5.87
CA ALA A 192 10.37 37.90 5.30
C ALA A 192 10.11 37.98 3.79
N THR A 193 10.88 37.22 3.02
CA THR A 193 10.67 36.95 1.60
C THR A 193 11.01 35.49 1.33
N ARG A 194 10.60 34.99 0.16
CA ARG A 194 10.96 33.63 -0.30
C ARG A 194 12.47 33.42 -0.39
N ASP A 195 13.24 34.48 -0.61
CA ASP A 195 14.69 34.43 -0.78
C ASP A 195 15.45 34.60 0.54
N SER A 196 14.80 35.13 1.59
CA SER A 196 15.42 35.33 2.89
C SER A 196 15.07 34.25 3.91
N PHE A 197 13.87 33.65 3.83
CA PHE A 197 13.42 32.65 4.79
C PHE A 197 12.77 31.42 4.16
N THR A 198 12.91 30.30 4.85
CA THR A 198 12.00 29.15 4.76
C THR A 198 11.34 28.89 6.11
N PHE A 199 10.20 28.22 6.10
CA PHE A 199 9.39 27.98 7.28
C PHE A 199 9.15 26.50 7.49
N GLN A 200 9.13 26.07 8.75
CA GLN A 200 8.84 24.70 9.16
C GLN A 200 8.08 24.69 10.48
N LEU A 201 7.38 23.60 10.79
CA LEU A 201 6.76 23.39 12.10
C LEU A 201 7.51 22.33 12.89
N SER A 202 7.60 22.54 14.20
CA SER A 202 8.05 21.49 15.13
C SER A 202 6.92 20.50 15.45
N ALA A 203 7.24 19.42 16.17
CA ALA A 203 6.24 18.48 16.68
C ALA A 203 5.25 19.10 17.69
N SER A 204 5.56 20.28 18.24
CA SER A 204 4.69 21.06 19.12
C SER A 204 3.99 22.20 18.38
N ASP A 205 4.05 22.19 17.04
CA ASP A 205 3.51 23.21 16.15
C ASP A 205 4.09 24.62 16.33
N ASP A 206 5.22 24.78 17.04
CA ASP A 206 5.97 26.04 17.03
C ASP A 206 6.51 26.32 15.61
N LEU A 207 6.44 27.58 15.18
CA LEU A 207 6.85 28.02 13.86
C LEU A 207 8.34 28.34 13.82
N PHE A 208 9.09 27.53 13.09
CA PHE A 208 10.50 27.75 12.77
C PHE A 208 10.58 28.59 11.50
N ALA A 209 11.20 29.76 11.58
CA ALA A 209 11.64 30.56 10.46
C ALA A 209 13.17 30.43 10.35
N ILE A 210 13.62 29.78 9.29
CA ILE A 210 15.04 29.54 9.02
C ILE A 210 15.49 30.60 8.02
N LYS A 211 16.40 31.47 8.45
CA LYS A 211 16.94 32.55 7.64
C LYS A 211 18.19 32.06 6.94
N TYR A 212 18.19 32.11 5.62
CA TYR A 212 19.30 31.64 4.78
C TYR A 212 20.57 32.49 4.99
N ALA A 213 20.38 33.80 5.00
CA ALA A 213 21.43 34.79 5.11
C ALA A 213 20.98 35.89 6.08
N GLY A 214 21.59 35.93 7.26
CA GLY A 214 21.47 37.03 8.21
C GLY A 214 22.69 37.94 8.24
N ASP A 215 22.62 38.99 9.05
CA ASP A 215 23.74 39.92 9.29
C ASP A 215 24.94 39.21 9.97
N SER A 216 24.72 37.99 10.47
CA SER A 216 25.69 37.15 11.16
C SER A 216 26.58 36.31 10.24
N SER A 217 26.42 36.38 8.91
CA SER A 217 27.12 35.52 7.92
C SER A 217 26.90 34.00 8.09
N SER A 218 25.87 33.62 8.84
CA SER A 218 25.47 32.23 9.13
C SER A 218 23.99 32.02 8.86
N THR A 219 23.58 30.76 8.72
CA THR A 219 22.15 30.41 8.71
C THR A 219 21.59 30.54 10.12
N GLU A 220 20.43 31.19 10.27
CA GLU A 220 19.80 31.49 11.56
C GLU A 220 18.47 30.75 11.72
N VAL A 221 18.12 30.38 12.95
CA VAL A 221 16.84 29.77 13.32
C VAL A 221 16.12 30.72 14.27
N HIS A 222 14.90 31.12 13.90
CA HIS A 222 14.00 31.89 14.74
C HIS A 222 12.73 31.08 14.99
N VAL A 223 12.36 30.90 16.25
CA VAL A 223 11.21 30.07 16.65
C VAL A 223 10.16 30.96 17.29
N MET A 224 8.92 30.87 16.82
CA MET A 224 7.76 31.55 17.37
C MET A 224 6.81 30.54 18.00
N SER A 225 6.35 30.80 19.22
CA SER A 225 5.62 29.80 19.99
C SER A 225 4.16 29.65 19.55
N ARG A 226 3.70 28.41 19.35
CA ARG A 226 2.30 28.08 19.07
C ARG A 226 1.35 28.55 20.15
N THR A 227 1.73 28.41 21.43
CA THR A 227 0.89 28.77 22.58
C THR A 227 0.71 30.28 22.70
N SER A 228 1.67 31.06 22.19
CA SER A 228 1.55 32.51 22.01
C SER A 228 0.76 32.93 20.76
N ASN A 229 0.17 31.98 20.02
CA ASN A 229 -0.35 32.18 18.67
C ASN A 229 0.67 32.83 17.72
N TYR A 230 1.93 32.39 17.81
CA TYR A 230 3.07 32.87 17.01
C TYR A 230 3.44 34.35 17.21
N GLN A 231 2.99 34.98 18.30
CA GLN A 231 3.24 36.41 18.56
C GLN A 231 4.51 36.65 19.39
N ALA A 232 5.04 35.63 20.07
CA ALA A 232 6.25 35.72 20.88
C ALA A 232 7.37 34.84 20.33
N TRP A 233 8.61 35.34 20.43
CA TRP A 233 9.81 34.55 20.19
C TRP A 233 9.99 33.52 21.30
N ALA A 234 10.09 32.26 20.92
CA ALA A 234 10.56 31.18 21.78
C ALA A 234 12.09 31.09 21.77
N LEU A 235 12.71 31.34 20.61
CA LEU A 235 14.15 31.24 20.42
C LEU A 235 14.62 32.03 19.20
N GLN A 236 15.84 32.54 19.25
CA GLN A 236 16.58 33.04 18.10
C GLN A 236 18.04 32.68 18.27
N THR A 237 18.64 32.00 17.29
CA THR A 237 20.04 31.59 17.36
C THR A 237 20.63 31.42 15.96
N ARG A 238 21.94 31.57 15.86
CA ARG A 238 22.71 31.10 14.71
C ARG A 238 22.86 29.58 14.74
N THR A 239 23.21 29.01 13.59
CA THR A 239 23.57 27.60 13.43
C THR A 239 25.04 27.46 13.03
N VAL A 240 25.54 26.22 13.02
CA VAL A 240 26.87 25.85 12.50
C VAL A 240 26.96 25.98 10.98
N LEU A 241 25.83 26.05 10.28
CA LEU A 241 25.84 26.22 8.83
C LEU A 241 26.30 27.63 8.46
N PRO A 242 27.13 27.76 7.41
CA PRO A 242 27.45 29.07 6.85
C PRO A 242 26.17 29.72 6.30
N GLN A 243 26.32 30.92 5.74
CA GLN A 243 25.25 31.48 4.91
C GLN A 243 24.83 30.48 3.83
N THR A 244 23.52 30.26 3.74
CA THR A 244 22.89 29.37 2.76
C THR A 244 21.98 30.17 1.83
N ASP A 245 21.32 29.47 0.91
CA ASP A 245 20.27 30.00 0.06
C ASP A 245 19.29 28.87 -0.30
N ARG A 246 18.14 29.25 -0.87
CA ARG A 246 17.11 28.30 -1.30
C ARG A 246 17.51 27.43 -2.50
N PHE A 247 18.58 27.81 -3.21
CA PHE A 247 19.02 27.11 -4.42
C PHE A 247 20.01 25.98 -4.11
N SER A 248 20.60 26.01 -2.92
CA SER A 248 21.64 25.10 -2.48
C SER A 248 21.18 24.21 -1.32
N PHE A 249 20.18 24.64 -0.55
CA PHE A 249 19.70 23.93 0.63
C PHE A 249 18.18 23.82 0.71
N SER A 250 17.72 22.67 1.20
CA SER A 250 16.37 22.48 1.77
C SER A 250 16.48 22.22 3.27
N PHE A 251 15.48 22.63 4.04
CA PHE A 251 15.49 22.52 5.50
C PHE A 251 14.21 21.88 6.03
N GLN A 252 14.37 20.93 6.95
CA GLN A 252 13.30 20.20 7.62
C GLN A 252 13.54 20.17 9.15
N VAL A 253 12.47 20.28 9.96
CA VAL A 253 12.53 20.19 11.43
C VAL A 253 12.14 18.80 11.89
N VAL A 254 12.90 18.22 12.83
CA VAL A 254 12.69 16.87 13.38
C VAL A 254 12.72 16.89 14.90
N LYS A 255 11.94 16.01 15.54
CA LYS A 255 11.85 15.91 17.02
C LYS A 255 13.10 15.25 17.62
N ALA A 256 13.57 14.15 17.02
CA ALA A 256 14.81 13.43 17.33
C ALA A 256 15.08 12.44 16.18
N ASN A 257 16.34 12.07 15.93
CA ASN A 257 16.69 11.01 14.98
C ASN A 257 17.03 9.72 15.74
N PRO A 258 16.14 8.72 15.79
CA PRO A 258 16.39 7.46 16.52
C PRO A 258 17.43 6.56 15.83
N TYR A 259 17.75 6.82 14.55
CA TYR A 259 18.77 6.07 13.81
C TYR A 259 20.19 6.56 14.07
N ILE A 260 20.36 7.66 14.81
CA ILE A 260 21.67 8.07 15.33
C ILE A 260 21.92 7.27 16.60
N VAL A 261 22.40 6.04 16.44
CA VAL A 261 23.11 5.36 17.53
C VAL A 261 24.42 6.13 17.67
N LYS A 262 24.57 6.95 18.71
CA LYS A 262 25.87 7.52 19.06
C LYS A 262 26.83 6.34 19.16
N PRO A 263 27.85 6.23 18.30
CA PRO A 263 28.74 5.08 18.35
C PRO A 263 29.33 4.98 19.77
N PRO A 264 29.37 3.79 20.39
CA PRO A 264 30.06 3.64 21.65
C PRO A 264 31.51 4.14 21.47
N PRO A 265 32.13 4.74 22.50
CA PRO A 265 33.53 5.15 22.41
C PRO A 265 34.35 3.96 21.93
N PHE A 266 35.11 4.14 20.85
CA PHE A 266 35.91 3.10 20.22
C PHE A 266 36.70 2.34 21.30
N SER A 267 36.43 1.05 21.45
CA SER A 267 37.31 0.16 22.18
C SER A 267 38.69 0.21 21.48
N PRO A 268 39.80 0.28 22.23
CA PRO A 268 41.13 0.25 21.64
C PRO A 268 41.26 -1.01 20.78
N PRO A 269 41.96 -0.93 19.63
CA PRO A 269 42.06 -2.06 18.71
C PRO A 269 42.62 -3.29 19.44
N PRO A 270 42.08 -4.50 19.18
CA PRO A 270 42.60 -5.72 19.77
C PRO A 270 44.07 -5.89 19.40
N SER A 271 44.89 -6.31 20.38
CA SER A 271 46.31 -6.59 20.18
C SER A 271 46.49 -7.57 19.01
N PRO A 272 47.51 -7.39 18.16
CA PRO A 272 47.74 -8.30 17.04
C PRO A 272 47.89 -9.74 17.54
N PRO A 273 47.31 -10.73 16.84
CA PRO A 273 47.43 -12.13 17.25
C PRO A 273 48.90 -12.56 17.23
N PRO A 274 49.31 -13.48 18.13
CA PRO A 274 50.66 -14.02 18.11
C PRO A 274 50.95 -14.69 16.76
N PRO A 275 52.21 -14.63 16.27
CA PRO A 275 52.57 -15.23 14.99
C PRO A 275 52.24 -16.73 14.99
N PRO A 276 51.77 -17.27 13.85
CA PRO A 276 51.44 -18.68 13.73
C PRO A 276 52.69 -19.54 13.98
N PRO A 277 52.53 -20.75 14.58
CA PRO A 277 53.64 -21.67 14.73
C PRO A 277 54.22 -22.07 13.37
N PRO A 278 55.53 -22.33 13.27
CA PRO A 278 56.17 -22.70 12.01
C PRO A 278 55.52 -23.95 11.41
N SER A 279 55.25 -23.88 10.11
CA SER A 279 54.67 -24.98 9.32
C SER A 279 55.55 -26.23 9.37
N PRO A 280 54.97 -27.44 9.48
CA PRO A 280 55.74 -28.68 9.43
C PRO A 280 56.43 -28.84 8.06
N PRO A 281 57.62 -29.46 8.02
CA PRO A 281 58.36 -29.65 6.78
C PRO A 281 57.56 -30.49 5.77
N PRO A 282 57.66 -30.19 4.46
CA PRO A 282 56.92 -30.91 3.43
C PRO A 282 57.34 -32.39 3.37
N PRO A 283 56.40 -33.30 3.07
CA PRO A 283 56.69 -34.72 2.94
C PRO A 283 57.67 -34.98 1.78
N PRO A 284 58.52 -36.02 1.86
CA PRO A 284 59.50 -36.33 0.83
C PRO A 284 58.82 -36.65 -0.51
N PRO A 285 59.43 -36.23 -1.63
CA PRO A 285 58.85 -36.43 -2.96
C PRO A 285 58.71 -37.92 -3.29
N PRO A 286 57.62 -38.32 -3.96
CA PRO A 286 57.41 -39.71 -4.37
C PRO A 286 58.49 -40.18 -5.34
N SER A 287 58.93 -41.42 -5.16
CA SER A 287 59.98 -42.07 -5.93
C SER A 287 59.63 -42.17 -7.43
N PRO A 288 60.61 -41.93 -8.33
CA PRO A 288 60.37 -41.87 -9.77
C PRO A 288 59.94 -43.23 -10.36
N PRO A 289 59.06 -43.24 -11.37
CA PRO A 289 58.61 -44.45 -12.05
C PRO A 289 59.75 -45.11 -12.85
N PRO A 290 59.70 -46.44 -13.05
CA PRO A 290 60.73 -47.18 -13.77
C PRO A 290 60.84 -46.75 -15.26
N PRO A 291 62.04 -46.80 -15.84
CA PRO A 291 62.31 -46.32 -17.19
C PRO A 291 61.61 -47.18 -18.27
N PRO A 292 61.10 -46.55 -19.36
CA PRO A 292 60.47 -47.25 -20.46
C PRO A 292 61.48 -48.07 -21.29
N PRO A 293 61.05 -49.20 -21.91
CA PRO A 293 61.92 -50.04 -22.72
C PRO A 293 62.41 -49.34 -24.00
N PRO A 294 63.56 -49.79 -24.57
CA PRO A 294 64.23 -49.12 -25.69
C PRO A 294 63.39 -49.12 -26.98
N ARG A 295 63.37 -47.99 -27.70
CA ARG A 295 62.80 -47.91 -29.05
C ARG A 295 63.78 -48.51 -30.09
N PRO A 296 63.30 -49.30 -31.06
CA PRO A 296 64.10 -49.79 -32.17
C PRO A 296 64.52 -48.67 -33.15
N PRO A 297 65.63 -48.86 -33.90
CA PRO A 297 66.25 -47.82 -34.72
C PRO A 297 65.40 -47.42 -35.95
N PRO A 298 65.57 -46.19 -36.47
CA PRO A 298 64.84 -45.71 -37.64
C PRO A 298 65.33 -46.39 -38.93
N PRO A 299 64.41 -46.80 -39.85
CA PRO A 299 64.81 -47.21 -41.19
C PRO A 299 65.23 -46.00 -42.07
N PRO A 300 66.16 -46.20 -43.02
CA PRO A 300 66.77 -45.14 -43.83
C PRO A 300 65.82 -44.50 -44.87
N PRO A 301 66.16 -43.30 -45.39
CA PRO A 301 65.30 -42.56 -46.32
C PRO A 301 65.33 -43.20 -47.72
N THR A 302 64.15 -43.43 -48.32
CA THR A 302 64.02 -43.92 -49.70
C THR A 302 63.50 -42.83 -50.63
N ALA A 303 64.17 -42.73 -51.78
CA ALA A 303 64.03 -41.79 -52.88
C ALA A 303 62.65 -41.82 -53.60
N PRO A 304 62.30 -40.79 -54.40
CA PRO A 304 60.97 -40.63 -54.99
C PRO A 304 60.75 -41.53 -56.21
N SER A 305 59.50 -41.92 -56.50
CA SER A 305 59.15 -42.82 -57.62
C SER A 305 57.72 -42.55 -58.15
N PRO A 306 57.43 -42.87 -59.44
CA PRO A 306 56.62 -42.07 -60.39
C PRO A 306 55.09 -42.32 -60.37
N PRO A 307 54.28 -41.58 -61.16
CA PRO A 307 52.82 -41.64 -61.09
C PRO A 307 52.23 -42.87 -61.82
N PRO A 308 51.19 -43.53 -61.27
CA PRO A 308 50.45 -44.56 -61.99
C PRO A 308 49.11 -44.09 -62.60
N SER A 309 48.78 -44.67 -63.75
CA SER A 309 47.61 -44.45 -64.63
C SER A 309 46.36 -45.26 -64.20
N PRO A 310 45.16 -45.00 -64.77
CA PRO A 310 43.87 -45.35 -64.16
C PRO A 310 43.28 -46.72 -64.55
N PRO A 311 42.47 -47.37 -63.68
CA PRO A 311 41.63 -48.52 -64.03
C PRO A 311 40.13 -48.15 -64.22
N PRO A 312 39.30 -49.08 -64.76
CA PRO A 312 38.20 -48.77 -65.69
C PRO A 312 36.82 -48.52 -65.08
N THR A 313 35.97 -47.90 -65.91
CA THR A 313 34.58 -47.45 -65.69
C THR A 313 33.54 -48.59 -65.61
N LEU A 314 32.59 -48.46 -64.66
CA LEU A 314 31.35 -49.27 -64.60
C LEU A 314 30.13 -48.48 -65.11
N PRO A 315 29.12 -49.17 -65.68
CA PRO A 315 28.10 -48.61 -66.59
C PRO A 315 26.91 -47.88 -65.93
N PRO A 316 26.17 -47.05 -66.68
CA PRO A 316 25.10 -46.19 -66.16
C PRO A 316 23.74 -46.89 -66.15
N SER A 317 22.96 -46.70 -65.08
CA SER A 317 21.54 -47.08 -64.99
C SER A 317 20.87 -46.33 -63.83
N PRO A 318 19.53 -46.20 -63.79
CA PRO A 318 18.78 -45.10 -64.37
C PRO A 318 18.19 -44.14 -63.33
N SER A 319 18.00 -42.89 -63.76
CA SER A 319 17.43 -41.76 -63.01
C SER A 319 15.95 -41.93 -62.67
N LEU A 320 15.60 -41.84 -61.39
CA LEU A 320 14.24 -41.69 -60.83
C LEU A 320 14.34 -40.91 -59.49
N PRO A 321 13.30 -40.17 -59.06
CA PRO A 321 13.00 -38.80 -59.46
C PRO A 321 13.38 -37.77 -58.38
N GLN A 322 13.73 -36.56 -58.82
CA GLN A 322 13.88 -35.39 -57.93
C GLN A 322 12.55 -35.01 -57.26
N PRO A 323 12.57 -34.55 -56.00
CA PRO A 323 11.43 -33.85 -55.41
C PRO A 323 11.10 -32.58 -56.25
N PRO A 324 9.82 -32.19 -56.36
CA PRO A 324 9.42 -31.09 -57.21
C PRO A 324 10.15 -29.80 -56.82
N LYS A 325 10.71 -29.15 -57.83
CA LYS A 325 11.25 -27.79 -57.79
C LYS A 325 10.14 -26.86 -57.25
N ALA A 326 10.41 -26.16 -56.15
CA ALA A 326 9.64 -24.97 -55.82
C ALA A 326 9.69 -23.99 -57.01
N PRO A 327 8.59 -23.28 -57.32
CA PRO A 327 8.64 -22.21 -58.32
C PRO A 327 9.73 -21.21 -57.95
N LEU A 328 10.59 -20.88 -58.91
CA LEU A 328 11.44 -19.71 -58.83
C LEU A 328 10.51 -18.50 -58.62
N LEU A 329 10.60 -17.86 -57.46
CA LEU A 329 10.11 -16.50 -57.33
C LEU A 329 10.85 -15.64 -58.37
N PRO A 330 10.15 -14.76 -59.12
CA PRO A 330 10.82 -13.76 -59.95
C PRO A 330 11.76 -12.91 -59.07
N PRO A 331 12.81 -12.28 -59.65
CA PRO A 331 13.62 -11.32 -58.90
C PRO A 331 12.71 -10.27 -58.25
N PRO A 332 13.07 -9.72 -57.07
CA PRO A 332 12.32 -8.61 -56.50
C PRO A 332 12.26 -7.49 -57.55
N ALA A 333 11.05 -7.02 -57.85
CA ALA A 333 10.87 -5.83 -58.65
C ALA A 333 11.69 -4.68 -58.02
N ALA A 334 12.30 -3.85 -58.87
CA ALA A 334 12.91 -2.60 -58.42
C ALA A 334 11.92 -1.83 -57.52
N PRO A 335 12.39 -1.16 -56.46
CA PRO A 335 11.53 -0.32 -55.65
C PRO A 335 10.80 0.68 -56.56
N PRO A 336 9.50 0.95 -56.33
CA PRO A 336 8.78 1.97 -57.08
C PRO A 336 9.50 3.32 -56.92
N ALA A 337 9.54 4.10 -58.01
CA ALA A 337 9.94 5.50 -57.94
C ALA A 337 9.14 6.22 -56.84
N PRO A 338 9.74 7.19 -56.12
CA PRO A 338 9.04 7.94 -55.09
C PRO A 338 7.76 8.54 -55.68
N LEU A 339 6.63 8.27 -55.02
CA LEU A 339 5.37 8.94 -55.30
C LEU A 339 5.56 10.46 -55.17
N PRO A 340 4.93 11.27 -56.03
CA PRO A 340 4.88 12.71 -55.81
C PRO A 340 4.27 13.00 -54.42
N PRO A 341 4.69 14.10 -53.77
CA PRO A 341 4.14 14.47 -52.47
C PRO A 341 2.61 14.57 -52.56
N PRO A 342 1.87 14.19 -51.50
CA PRO A 342 0.42 14.33 -51.49
C PRO A 342 0.08 15.79 -51.76
N GLU A 343 -0.85 16.03 -52.69
CA GLU A 343 -1.49 17.33 -52.80
C GLU A 343 -2.03 17.71 -51.41
N SER A 344 -1.76 18.95 -51.02
CA SER A 344 -2.30 19.55 -49.80
C SER A 344 -3.81 19.28 -49.77
N PRO A 345 -4.38 18.79 -48.65
CA PRO A 345 -5.82 18.67 -48.57
C PRO A 345 -6.44 20.04 -48.81
N SER A 346 -7.32 20.12 -49.81
CA SER A 346 -8.25 21.23 -49.94
C SER A 346 -8.93 21.46 -48.59
N PRO A 347 -9.14 22.72 -48.16
CA PRO A 347 -9.85 23.00 -46.92
C PRO A 347 -11.21 22.28 -46.95
N PRO A 348 -11.66 21.70 -45.83
CA PRO A 348 -12.93 21.01 -45.79
C PRO A 348 -14.03 21.96 -46.27
N SER A 349 -14.85 21.50 -47.21
CA SER A 349 -16.11 22.15 -47.55
C SER A 349 -16.85 22.45 -46.25
N SER A 350 -17.25 23.71 -46.09
CA SER A 350 -18.01 24.20 -44.94
C SER A 350 -19.12 23.19 -44.58
N PRO A 351 -19.31 22.86 -43.29
CA PRO A 351 -20.44 22.04 -42.90
C PRO A 351 -21.73 22.71 -43.39
N PRO A 352 -22.77 21.94 -43.80
CA PRO A 352 -24.06 22.54 -44.04
C PRO A 352 -24.44 23.34 -42.80
N LEU A 353 -24.73 24.62 -42.99
CA LEU A 353 -25.24 25.49 -41.94
C LEU A 353 -26.38 24.75 -41.24
N LEU A 354 -26.15 24.33 -40.00
CA LEU A 354 -27.23 23.94 -39.12
C LEU A 354 -28.24 25.09 -39.14
N PRO A 355 -29.54 24.82 -39.30
CA PRO A 355 -30.54 25.86 -39.09
C PRO A 355 -30.26 26.50 -37.72
N PRO A 356 -30.42 27.83 -37.60
CA PRO A 356 -30.18 28.51 -36.34
C PRO A 356 -30.97 27.78 -35.24
N PRO A 357 -30.40 27.62 -34.05
CA PRO A 357 -31.10 26.99 -32.94
C PRO A 357 -32.46 27.68 -32.80
N ALA A 358 -33.52 26.88 -32.75
CA ALA A 358 -34.84 27.39 -32.40
C ALA A 358 -34.66 28.26 -31.15
N ALA A 359 -35.17 29.49 -31.22
CA ALA A 359 -35.10 30.43 -30.11
C ALA A 359 -35.50 29.67 -28.83
N PRO A 360 -34.76 29.85 -27.72
CA PRO A 360 -35.16 29.25 -26.46
C PRO A 360 -36.63 29.61 -26.23
N PRO A 361 -37.49 28.67 -25.78
CA PRO A 361 -38.83 29.04 -25.38
C PRO A 361 -38.73 30.22 -24.42
N PRO A 362 -39.60 31.24 -24.54
CA PRO A 362 -39.54 32.40 -23.68
C PRO A 362 -39.42 31.91 -22.24
N ILE A 363 -38.37 32.37 -21.56
CA ILE A 363 -38.18 32.12 -20.13
C ILE A 363 -39.46 32.64 -19.50
N THR A 364 -40.31 31.72 -19.06
CA THR A 364 -41.39 32.08 -18.16
C THR A 364 -40.71 32.71 -16.96
N PRO A 365 -41.08 33.95 -16.58
CA PRO A 365 -40.53 34.54 -15.37
C PRO A 365 -40.77 33.55 -14.22
N PRO A 366 -39.80 33.40 -13.31
CA PRO A 366 -40.01 32.56 -12.14
C PRO A 366 -41.34 32.98 -11.49
N PRO A 367 -42.16 32.03 -11.02
CA PRO A 367 -43.38 32.38 -10.32
C PRO A 367 -43.02 33.38 -9.20
N PRO A 368 -43.86 34.41 -8.98
CA PRO A 368 -43.60 35.37 -7.92
C PRO A 368 -43.35 34.63 -6.62
N PRO A 369 -42.42 35.11 -5.77
CA PRO A 369 -42.20 34.50 -4.48
C PRO A 369 -43.56 34.36 -3.78
N PRO A 370 -43.82 33.22 -3.11
CA PRO A 370 -45.05 33.07 -2.36
C PRO A 370 -45.21 34.29 -1.44
N PRO A 371 -46.45 34.79 -1.26
CA PRO A 371 -46.68 35.91 -0.37
C PRO A 371 -46.03 35.60 0.99
N PRO A 372 -45.48 36.61 1.68
CA PRO A 372 -44.83 36.41 2.95
C PRO A 372 -45.74 35.56 3.83
N VAL A 373 -45.23 34.39 4.21
CA VAL A 373 -45.90 33.54 5.20
C VAL A 373 -46.14 34.46 6.39
N LYS A 374 -47.42 34.77 6.66
CA LYS A 374 -47.80 35.40 7.91
C LYS A 374 -47.06 34.64 9.02
N PRO A 375 -46.39 35.33 9.95
CA PRO A 375 -45.70 34.65 11.03
C PRO A 375 -46.66 33.64 11.64
N SER A 376 -46.35 32.35 11.49
CA SER A 376 -47.00 31.31 12.24
C SER A 376 -46.76 31.69 13.69
N THR A 377 -47.85 31.97 14.39
CA THR A 377 -47.84 32.12 15.83
C THR A 377 -47.01 30.99 16.43
N PRO A 378 -46.08 31.29 17.34
CA PRO A 378 -45.32 30.25 18.02
C PRO A 378 -46.29 29.25 18.65
N PRO A 379 -45.95 27.96 18.70
CA PRO A 379 -46.73 27.03 19.51
C PRO A 379 -46.78 27.60 20.94
N PRO A 380 -47.92 27.50 21.64
CA PRO A 380 -48.01 27.98 23.00
C PRO A 380 -46.90 27.31 23.81
N THR A 381 -46.12 28.13 24.49
CA THR A 381 -45.19 27.71 25.53
C THR A 381 -45.94 26.72 26.44
N PRO A 382 -45.34 25.58 26.84
CA PRO A 382 -45.93 24.77 27.89
C PRO A 382 -46.18 25.68 29.10
N ARG A 383 -47.45 25.83 29.47
CA ARG A 383 -47.84 26.49 30.72
C ARG A 383 -47.05 25.79 31.85
N PRO A 384 -46.38 26.52 32.76
CA PRO A 384 -45.81 25.90 33.93
C PRO A 384 -46.93 25.18 34.68
N GLN A 385 -46.78 23.87 34.88
CA GLN A 385 -47.63 23.17 35.84
C GLN A 385 -47.46 23.87 37.19
N PRO A 386 -48.56 24.26 37.87
CA PRO A 386 -48.49 24.69 39.26
C PRO A 386 -47.94 23.53 40.12
N PRO A 387 -47.24 23.83 41.23
CA PRO A 387 -46.73 22.80 42.12
C PRO A 387 -47.90 21.94 42.61
N LEU A 388 -47.85 20.63 42.31
CA LEU A 388 -48.77 19.68 42.93
C LEU A 388 -48.43 19.63 44.43
N LEU A 389 -49.34 20.18 45.24
CA LEU A 389 -49.35 19.98 46.68
C LEU A 389 -49.47 18.48 47.02
N PRO A 390 -48.85 18.02 48.12
CA PRO A 390 -49.03 16.65 48.61
C PRO A 390 -50.50 16.41 48.99
N SER A 391 -51.06 15.29 48.53
CA SER A 391 -52.39 14.84 48.94
C SER A 391 -52.35 14.20 50.34
N PRO A 392 -53.40 14.38 51.17
CA PRO A 392 -53.43 13.97 52.58
C PRO A 392 -53.68 12.46 52.76
N PRO A 393 -53.36 11.88 53.93
CA PRO A 393 -53.53 10.46 54.20
C PRO A 393 -55.02 10.10 54.38
N PRO A 394 -55.44 8.87 54.01
CA PRO A 394 -56.81 8.42 54.22
C PRO A 394 -57.08 8.06 55.70
N PRO A 395 -58.34 8.16 56.16
CA PRO A 395 -58.72 7.93 57.55
C PRO A 395 -58.85 6.44 57.89
N SER A 396 -58.57 6.14 59.16
CA SER A 396 -58.63 4.84 59.84
C SER A 396 -60.03 4.49 60.36
N ASP A 397 -60.47 3.23 60.19
CA ASP A 397 -61.01 2.28 61.21
C ASP A 397 -61.88 1.15 60.57
N PRO A 398 -62.27 0.05 61.27
CA PRO A 398 -61.66 -0.67 62.40
C PRO A 398 -61.55 -2.21 62.15
N THR A 399 -60.76 -2.91 62.98
CA THR A 399 -60.49 -4.36 62.98
C THR A 399 -61.54 -5.20 63.71
N PRO A 400 -61.85 -6.44 63.26
CA PRO A 400 -62.24 -7.55 64.15
C PRO A 400 -61.48 -8.89 63.89
N PRO A 401 -61.60 -9.90 64.79
CA PRO A 401 -60.52 -10.82 65.22
C PRO A 401 -60.54 -12.22 64.53
N PRO A 402 -59.60 -13.15 64.85
CA PRO A 402 -59.22 -14.27 63.98
C PRO A 402 -59.97 -15.58 64.29
N PRO A 403 -60.09 -16.52 63.33
CA PRO A 403 -60.43 -17.90 63.64
C PRO A 403 -59.19 -18.82 63.59
N GLU A 404 -59.21 -19.77 64.51
CA GLU A 404 -58.16 -20.72 64.86
C GLU A 404 -57.95 -21.85 63.83
N SER A 405 -56.78 -22.48 64.01
CA SER A 405 -56.16 -23.60 63.30
C SER A 405 -57.03 -24.86 63.14
N PRO A 406 -56.71 -25.67 62.12
CA PRO A 406 -56.38 -27.07 62.45
C PRO A 406 -55.02 -27.51 61.90
N SER A 407 -54.39 -28.35 62.71
CA SER A 407 -53.05 -28.89 62.63
C SER A 407 -52.90 -30.01 61.57
N PRO A 408 -51.71 -30.61 61.37
CA PRO A 408 -51.05 -30.66 60.06
C PRO A 408 -51.07 -32.07 59.43
N PRO A 409 -50.82 -32.20 58.12
CA PRO A 409 -50.18 -33.39 57.59
C PRO A 409 -48.65 -33.21 57.55
N SER A 410 -47.98 -34.31 57.86
CA SER A 410 -46.54 -34.57 57.77
C SER A 410 -45.83 -33.98 56.53
N PRO A 411 -44.52 -33.72 56.64
CA PRO A 411 -43.73 -33.24 55.52
C PRO A 411 -43.53 -34.37 54.49
N SER A 412 -44.20 -34.24 53.34
CA SER A 412 -43.73 -34.87 52.10
C SER A 412 -42.64 -33.99 51.48
N PRO A 413 -41.68 -34.60 50.77
CA PRO A 413 -40.28 -34.21 50.82
C PRO A 413 -40.04 -32.85 50.18
N LEU A 414 -39.14 -32.07 50.79
CA LEU A 414 -38.50 -30.92 50.16
C LEU A 414 -38.04 -31.33 48.76
N LEU A 415 -38.71 -30.81 47.73
CA LEU A 415 -38.15 -30.80 46.39
C LEU A 415 -36.75 -30.17 46.52
N PRO A 416 -35.71 -30.80 45.97
CA PRO A 416 -34.41 -30.15 45.91
C PRO A 416 -34.61 -28.78 45.24
N PRO A 417 -33.90 -27.74 45.72
CA PRO A 417 -33.97 -26.43 45.11
C PRO A 417 -33.77 -26.57 43.61
N PRO A 418 -34.46 -25.76 42.78
CA PRO A 418 -34.22 -25.77 41.34
C PRO A 418 -32.71 -25.68 41.12
N PRO A 419 -32.13 -26.52 40.25
CA PRO A 419 -30.70 -26.48 40.00
C PRO A 419 -30.35 -25.03 39.70
N ALA A 420 -29.29 -24.55 40.37
CA ALA A 420 -28.77 -23.21 40.13
C ALA A 420 -28.74 -22.99 38.61
N PRO A 421 -29.12 -21.80 38.12
CA PRO A 421 -28.95 -21.49 36.70
C PRO A 421 -27.55 -21.96 36.31
N PRO A 422 -27.41 -22.73 35.21
CA PRO A 422 -26.10 -23.25 34.83
C PRO A 422 -25.14 -22.07 34.91
N PRO A 423 -23.96 -22.25 35.54
CA PRO A 423 -23.00 -21.17 35.68
C PRO A 423 -22.91 -20.49 34.33
N VAL A 424 -23.09 -19.17 34.30
CA VAL A 424 -22.88 -18.37 33.10
C VAL A 424 -21.64 -18.95 32.44
N PRO A 425 -21.74 -19.52 31.23
CA PRO A 425 -20.61 -20.17 30.63
C PRO A 425 -19.47 -19.16 30.71
N PRO A 426 -18.28 -19.55 31.19
CA PRO A 426 -17.16 -18.63 31.21
C PRO A 426 -17.10 -17.98 29.83
N PRO A 427 -16.82 -16.66 29.73
CA PRO A 427 -16.66 -16.03 28.43
C PRO A 427 -15.78 -16.97 27.58
N PRO A 428 -16.18 -17.29 26.34
CA PRO A 428 -15.41 -18.20 25.50
C PRO A 428 -13.95 -17.77 25.57
N PRO A 429 -12.99 -18.71 25.66
CA PRO A 429 -11.58 -18.39 25.87
C PRO A 429 -11.20 -17.21 24.98
N GLN A 430 -11.03 -16.04 25.60
CA GLN A 430 -10.58 -14.87 24.89
C GLN A 430 -9.13 -15.16 24.59
N LEU A 431 -8.77 -15.22 23.31
CA LEU A 431 -7.37 -15.25 22.92
C LEU A 431 -6.72 -14.00 23.53
N PRO A 432 -5.65 -14.13 24.34
CA PRO A 432 -4.76 -13.01 24.59
C PRO A 432 -4.02 -12.72 23.27
N LEU A 433 -4.68 -12.01 22.36
CA LEU A 433 -4.13 -11.62 21.08
C LEU A 433 -2.96 -10.65 21.33
N GLY A 434 -1.75 -11.12 21.05
CA GLY A 434 -0.54 -10.30 21.09
C GLY A 434 0.79 -11.04 21.24
N SER A 435 0.82 -12.36 21.49
CA SER A 435 2.11 -13.04 21.74
C SER A 435 2.33 -14.44 21.17
N SER A 436 1.35 -15.09 20.52
CA SER A 436 1.55 -16.46 19.99
C SER A 436 1.32 -16.67 18.49
N ILE A 437 0.63 -15.76 17.78
CA ILE A 437 0.47 -15.85 16.31
C ILE A 437 1.43 -14.83 15.70
N GLY A 438 2.43 -15.33 14.97
CA GLY A 438 3.49 -14.52 14.38
C GLY A 438 3.03 -13.75 13.14
N VAL A 439 3.69 -12.62 12.88
CA VAL A 439 3.54 -11.91 11.59
C VAL A 439 4.03 -12.83 10.47
N SER A 440 3.23 -13.02 9.42
CA SER A 440 3.51 -13.96 8.31
C SER A 440 3.32 -15.45 8.66
N ASP A 441 2.60 -15.76 9.74
CA ASP A 441 2.01 -17.10 9.91
C ASP A 441 1.09 -17.41 8.73
N ILE A 442 0.88 -18.70 8.45
CA ILE A 442 -0.08 -19.15 7.45
C ILE A 442 -1.29 -19.71 8.16
N MET A 443 -2.47 -19.17 7.88
CA MET A 443 -3.73 -19.75 8.30
C MET A 443 -4.19 -20.76 7.25
N ALA A 444 -4.37 -22.01 7.67
CA ALA A 444 -5.04 -23.04 6.90
C ALA A 444 -6.40 -23.35 7.51
N VAL A 445 -7.46 -23.28 6.71
CA VAL A 445 -8.80 -23.72 7.10
C VAL A 445 -9.06 -25.08 6.50
N LYS A 446 -9.16 -26.10 7.35
CA LYS A 446 -9.57 -27.45 6.96
C LYS A 446 -11.10 -27.52 7.01
N TYR A 447 -11.74 -27.90 5.92
CA TYR A 447 -13.20 -27.81 5.81
C TYR A 447 -13.96 -28.82 6.68
N SER A 448 -13.38 -29.99 6.92
CA SER A 448 -13.98 -31.03 7.74
C SER A 448 -12.94 -31.66 8.65
N GLY A 449 -12.94 -31.19 9.89
CA GLY A 449 -12.12 -31.61 11.00
C GLY A 449 -12.75 -32.70 11.87
N VAL A 450 -12.24 -32.85 13.08
CA VAL A 450 -12.79 -33.77 14.07
C VAL A 450 -14.21 -33.34 14.43
N GLY A 451 -15.18 -34.25 14.28
CA GLY A 451 -16.59 -33.94 14.53
C GLY A 451 -17.32 -33.21 13.40
N GLY A 452 -16.70 -33.05 12.22
CA GLY A 452 -17.31 -32.45 11.03
C GLY A 452 -17.34 -30.92 11.03
N GLN A 453 -16.73 -30.28 12.02
CA GLN A 453 -16.53 -28.83 12.07
C GLN A 453 -15.33 -28.42 11.22
N ALA A 454 -15.37 -27.23 10.62
CA ALA A 454 -14.19 -26.65 10.00
C ALA A 454 -13.17 -26.28 11.08
N GLU A 455 -11.88 -26.53 10.82
CA GLU A 455 -10.77 -26.27 11.75
C GLU A 455 -9.87 -25.19 11.17
N VAL A 456 -9.45 -24.25 12.02
CA VAL A 456 -8.43 -23.25 11.69
C VAL A 456 -7.10 -23.68 12.30
N HIS A 457 -6.06 -23.72 11.47
CA HIS A 457 -4.69 -24.03 11.86
C HIS A 457 -3.80 -22.84 11.50
N PHE A 458 -3.06 -22.30 12.46
CA PHE A 458 -2.02 -21.30 12.23
C PHE A 458 -0.66 -21.99 12.25
N LEU A 459 0.07 -21.87 11.16
CA LEU A 459 1.42 -22.40 11.02
C LEU A 459 2.42 -21.31 11.38
N ASP A 460 3.35 -21.63 12.27
CA ASP A 460 4.29 -20.68 12.87
C ASP A 460 5.41 -20.30 11.90
N ARG A 461 5.52 -19.01 11.59
CA ARG A 461 6.58 -18.46 10.73
C ARG A 461 7.98 -18.74 11.26
N ASP A 462 8.20 -18.66 12.58
CA ASP A 462 9.53 -18.76 13.18
C ASP A 462 10.09 -20.19 13.07
N SER A 463 9.20 -21.18 13.09
CA SER A 463 9.52 -22.58 12.75
C SER A 463 9.65 -22.86 11.24
N ASN A 464 9.63 -21.83 10.37
CA ASN A 464 9.45 -21.97 8.92
C ASN A 464 8.22 -22.82 8.57
N TRP A 465 7.11 -22.60 9.28
CA TRP A 465 5.84 -23.30 9.17
C TRP A 465 5.89 -24.81 9.44
N ASN A 466 6.92 -25.30 10.14
CA ASN A 466 7.04 -26.71 10.54
C ASN A 466 6.37 -27.03 11.88
N SER A 467 5.76 -26.04 12.53
CA SER A 467 4.94 -26.21 13.73
C SER A 467 3.65 -25.39 13.66
N PHE A 468 2.72 -25.68 14.58
CA PHE A 468 1.46 -24.95 14.69
C PHE A 468 1.50 -23.99 15.88
N SER A 469 1.23 -22.71 15.63
CA SER A 469 0.98 -21.69 16.66
C SER A 469 -0.36 -21.89 17.34
N LEU A 470 -1.37 -22.35 16.59
CA LEU A 470 -2.75 -22.51 17.05
C LEU A 470 -3.51 -23.52 16.18
N GLN A 471 -4.38 -24.32 16.81
CA GLN A 471 -5.31 -25.22 16.12
C GLN A 471 -6.63 -25.25 16.89
N LEU A 472 -7.72 -24.86 16.23
CA LEU A 472 -9.04 -24.74 16.87
C LEU A 472 -10.15 -25.16 15.91
N PRO A 473 -11.19 -25.89 16.38
CA PRO A 473 -12.42 -26.03 15.62
C PRO A 473 -13.16 -24.69 15.57
N THR A 474 -14.02 -24.50 14.57
CA THR A 474 -14.93 -23.35 14.45
C THR A 474 -16.36 -23.79 14.70
N VAL A 475 -17.27 -22.82 14.88
CA VAL A 475 -18.72 -23.11 14.95
C VAL A 475 -19.31 -23.61 13.62
N LEU A 476 -18.59 -23.45 12.51
CA LEU A 476 -19.05 -23.90 11.19
C LEU A 476 -18.92 -25.41 11.04
N ALA A 477 -20.04 -26.08 10.78
CA ALA A 477 -20.09 -27.51 10.49
C ALA A 477 -20.33 -27.78 9.00
N ASN A 478 -19.82 -28.90 8.50
CA ASN A 478 -20.05 -29.41 7.15
C ASN A 478 -19.61 -28.45 6.03
N ALA A 479 -18.53 -27.69 6.25
CA ALA A 479 -17.98 -26.85 5.19
C ALA A 479 -17.43 -27.72 4.05
N THR A 480 -17.54 -27.22 2.82
CA THR A 480 -16.94 -27.84 1.62
C THR A 480 -16.42 -26.76 0.68
N ALA A 481 -15.47 -27.11 -0.18
CA ALA A 481 -14.88 -26.20 -1.17
C ALA A 481 -15.91 -25.59 -2.15
N ASP A 482 -17.01 -26.30 -2.39
CA ASP A 482 -18.06 -25.88 -3.31
C ASP A 482 -19.10 -24.97 -2.65
N SER A 483 -19.19 -25.05 -1.31
CA SER A 483 -20.21 -24.33 -0.55
C SER A 483 -19.66 -23.16 0.26
N HIS A 484 -18.36 -23.14 0.57
CA HIS A 484 -17.76 -22.14 1.45
C HIS A 484 -16.48 -21.57 0.83
N VAL A 485 -16.33 -20.25 0.92
CA VAL A 485 -15.06 -19.54 0.65
C VAL A 485 -14.65 -18.82 1.93
N PHE A 486 -13.39 -18.98 2.34
CA PHE A 486 -12.87 -18.42 3.58
C PHE A 486 -11.86 -17.32 3.30
N LEU A 487 -12.08 -16.15 3.91
CA LEU A 487 -11.22 -14.98 3.82
C LEU A 487 -10.82 -14.55 5.23
N LEU A 488 -9.58 -14.12 5.41
CA LEU A 488 -9.09 -13.65 6.70
C LEU A 488 -9.02 -12.13 6.71
N SER A 489 -9.64 -11.50 7.70
CA SER A 489 -9.45 -10.07 7.95
C SER A 489 -8.01 -9.80 8.39
N ARG A 490 -7.34 -8.88 7.69
CA ARG A 490 -5.95 -8.48 8.01
C ARG A 490 -5.85 -7.55 9.21
N THR A 491 -6.98 -7.02 9.68
CA THR A 491 -7.00 -6.01 10.75
C THR A 491 -7.33 -6.58 12.13
N ASN A 492 -8.15 -7.64 12.18
CA ASN A 492 -8.62 -8.22 13.44
C ASN A 492 -8.66 -9.75 13.46
N LEU A 493 -8.17 -10.41 12.39
CA LEU A 493 -8.16 -11.86 12.22
C LEU A 493 -9.54 -12.55 12.22
N ASP A 494 -10.62 -11.78 12.12
CA ASP A 494 -11.96 -12.35 11.92
C ASP A 494 -12.03 -13.15 10.61
N LEU A 495 -12.76 -14.26 10.66
CA LEU A 495 -12.89 -15.18 9.55
C LEU A 495 -14.19 -14.88 8.80
N PHE A 496 -14.05 -14.37 7.58
CA PHE A 496 -15.13 -14.09 6.66
C PHE A 496 -15.43 -15.34 5.84
N VAL A 497 -16.71 -15.68 5.74
CA VAL A 497 -17.17 -16.91 5.12
C VAL A 497 -18.29 -16.59 4.15
N ILE A 498 -18.02 -16.83 2.87
CA ILE A 498 -19.02 -16.73 1.82
C ILE A 498 -19.65 -18.11 1.63
N VAL A 499 -20.92 -18.22 2.02
CA VAL A 499 -21.72 -19.42 1.81
C VAL A 499 -22.37 -19.33 0.43
N GLN A 500 -21.94 -20.18 -0.49
CA GLN A 500 -22.35 -20.15 -1.90
C GLN A 500 -23.78 -20.66 -2.13
N ARG A 501 -24.33 -21.44 -1.20
CA ARG A 501 -25.73 -21.90 -1.17
C ARG A 501 -26.29 -21.74 0.24
N GLY A 502 -26.60 -20.50 0.63
CA GLY A 502 -27.20 -20.21 1.92
C GLY A 502 -28.66 -20.67 2.02
N ASN A 503 -29.18 -20.73 3.25
CA ASN A 503 -30.59 -21.06 3.51
C ASN A 503 -31.58 -20.06 2.90
N SER A 504 -31.10 -18.87 2.54
CA SER A 504 -31.87 -17.78 1.92
C SER A 504 -32.12 -17.96 0.42
N GLY A 505 -31.51 -18.98 -0.22
CA GLY A 505 -31.50 -19.13 -1.68
C GLY A 505 -30.52 -18.19 -2.40
N PHE A 506 -29.82 -17.33 -1.65
CA PHE A 506 -28.80 -16.41 -2.11
C PHE A 506 -27.45 -16.72 -1.45
N ARG A 507 -26.37 -16.12 -1.97
CA ARG A 507 -25.08 -16.18 -1.28
C ARG A 507 -25.17 -15.42 0.03
N GLU A 508 -24.57 -15.95 1.08
CA GLU A 508 -24.60 -15.36 2.42
C GLU A 508 -23.17 -15.05 2.86
N LEU A 509 -22.97 -13.87 3.44
CA LEU A 509 -21.72 -13.51 4.11
C LEU A 509 -21.90 -13.70 5.61
N GLN A 510 -21.03 -14.53 6.18
CA GLN A 510 -20.94 -14.79 7.61
C GLN A 510 -19.56 -14.35 8.12
N VAL A 511 -19.49 -13.78 9.31
CA VAL A 511 -18.22 -13.37 9.93
C VAL A 511 -18.11 -14.00 11.30
N LEU A 512 -17.10 -14.85 11.49
CA LEU A 512 -16.76 -15.48 12.77
C LEU A 512 -15.66 -14.67 13.44
N THR A 513 -15.82 -14.38 14.73
CA THR A 513 -14.87 -13.49 15.41
C THR A 513 -13.66 -14.24 15.95
N ALA A 514 -12.46 -13.71 15.71
CA ALA A 514 -11.24 -14.22 16.34
C ALA A 514 -11.30 -14.07 17.87
N ALA A 515 -11.92 -12.99 18.36
CA ALA A 515 -12.11 -12.72 19.79
C ALA A 515 -12.90 -13.83 20.52
N SER A 516 -13.74 -14.58 19.79
CA SER A 516 -14.48 -15.74 20.32
C SER A 516 -13.83 -17.07 20.01
N SER A 517 -12.57 -17.09 19.54
CA SER A 517 -11.92 -18.30 19.02
C SER A 517 -12.75 -18.96 17.91
N TYR A 518 -13.36 -18.14 17.05
CA TYR A 518 -14.23 -18.54 15.94
C TYR A 518 -15.45 -19.38 16.37
N GLN A 519 -15.96 -19.15 17.59
CA GLN A 519 -17.15 -19.83 18.12
C GLN A 519 -18.44 -19.02 17.98
N SER A 520 -18.35 -17.74 17.62
CA SER A 520 -19.51 -16.85 17.48
C SER A 520 -19.47 -16.05 16.19
N PHE A 521 -20.66 -15.74 15.67
CA PHE A 521 -20.83 -14.89 14.50
C PHE A 521 -21.04 -13.43 14.93
N SER A 522 -20.27 -12.51 14.37
CA SER A 522 -20.52 -11.06 14.48
C SER A 522 -21.47 -10.55 13.40
N LEU A 523 -21.55 -11.25 12.26
CA LEU A 523 -22.40 -10.87 11.14
C LEU A 523 -22.89 -12.12 10.41
N GLN A 524 -24.16 -12.11 10.01
CA GLN A 524 -24.75 -13.04 9.05
C GLN A 524 -25.74 -12.26 8.19
N VAL A 525 -25.44 -12.09 6.90
CA VAL A 525 -26.26 -11.28 5.99
C VAL A 525 -26.34 -11.93 4.61
N ALA A 526 -27.51 -11.84 3.97
CA ALA A 526 -27.64 -12.16 2.56
C ALA A 526 -26.89 -11.12 1.74
N MET A 527 -26.16 -11.56 0.71
CA MET A 527 -25.50 -10.65 -0.22
C MET A 527 -26.48 -10.14 -1.29
N PRO A 528 -26.28 -8.91 -1.82
CA PRO A 528 -26.98 -8.43 -2.99
C PRO A 528 -26.94 -9.43 -4.15
N GLN A 529 -28.01 -9.45 -4.96
CA GLN A 529 -28.11 -10.38 -6.08
C GLN A 529 -27.00 -10.18 -7.09
N LEU A 530 -26.08 -11.15 -7.12
CA LEU A 530 -25.15 -11.38 -8.20
C LEU A 530 -25.58 -12.70 -8.86
N THR A 531 -25.92 -12.66 -10.15
CA THR A 531 -26.38 -13.84 -10.92
C THR A 531 -25.31 -14.94 -10.95
N PHE A 532 -25.69 -16.17 -11.33
CA PHE A 532 -24.88 -17.41 -11.22
C PHE A 532 -23.59 -17.46 -12.06
N ASP A 533 -22.67 -16.53 -11.81
CA ASP A 533 -21.35 -16.48 -12.43
C ASP A 533 -20.29 -17.07 -11.49
N GLU A 534 -19.18 -17.51 -12.06
CA GLU A 534 -17.99 -17.85 -11.28
C GLU A 534 -17.37 -16.56 -10.75
N PHE A 535 -17.16 -16.48 -9.42
CA PHE A 535 -16.60 -15.31 -8.73
C PHE A 535 -15.36 -15.65 -7.91
N ALA A 536 -14.44 -14.69 -7.79
CA ALA A 536 -13.43 -14.65 -6.74
C ALA A 536 -13.89 -13.67 -5.65
N TYR A 537 -13.51 -13.94 -4.41
CA TYR A 537 -13.82 -13.09 -3.26
C TYR A 537 -12.52 -12.72 -2.57
N LEU A 538 -12.37 -11.44 -2.26
CA LEU A 538 -11.19 -10.84 -1.64
C LEU A 538 -11.65 -9.85 -0.58
N LEU A 539 -10.79 -9.54 0.38
CA LEU A 539 -11.01 -8.46 1.35
C LEU A 539 -9.95 -7.39 1.14
N ASP A 540 -10.38 -6.13 1.07
CA ASP A 540 -9.48 -4.97 1.10
C ASP A 540 -9.01 -4.68 2.54
N TYR A 541 -8.10 -3.73 2.72
CA TYR A 541 -7.55 -3.43 4.05
C TYR A 541 -8.60 -2.91 5.04
N GLN A 542 -9.69 -2.31 4.56
CA GLN A 542 -10.80 -1.90 5.41
C GLN A 542 -11.79 -3.04 5.65
N ASN A 543 -11.58 -4.25 5.14
CA ASN A 543 -12.54 -5.36 5.18
C ASN A 543 -13.82 -5.11 4.35
N ASN A 544 -13.80 -4.25 3.34
CA ASN A 544 -14.85 -4.28 2.31
C ASN A 544 -14.67 -5.55 1.46
N LEU A 545 -15.79 -6.08 0.97
CA LEU A 545 -15.78 -7.30 0.19
C LEU A 545 -15.61 -6.96 -1.29
N VAL A 546 -14.49 -7.40 -1.86
CA VAL A 546 -14.20 -7.26 -3.29
C VAL A 546 -14.58 -8.56 -3.97
N VAL A 547 -15.45 -8.47 -4.97
CA VAL A 547 -15.96 -9.60 -5.75
C VAL A 547 -15.52 -9.41 -7.19
N VAL A 548 -14.77 -10.39 -7.71
CA VAL A 548 -14.32 -10.40 -9.10
C VAL A 548 -15.13 -11.42 -9.88
N LYS A 549 -15.87 -10.97 -10.88
CA LYS A 549 -16.59 -11.80 -11.83
C LYS A 549 -15.64 -12.18 -12.97
N TYR A 550 -15.35 -13.48 -13.10
CA TYR A 550 -14.41 -13.99 -14.10
C TYR A 550 -14.92 -13.79 -15.54
N LYS A 551 -16.23 -13.79 -15.75
CA LYS A 551 -16.87 -13.70 -17.07
C LYS A 551 -17.85 -12.52 -17.14
N GLY A 552 -17.32 -11.30 -17.28
CA GLY A 552 -18.11 -10.14 -17.65
C GLY A 552 -18.45 -10.12 -19.14
N GLU A 553 -19.05 -9.03 -19.60
CA GLU A 553 -19.48 -8.90 -21.01
C GLU A 553 -18.29 -8.93 -22.00
N TYR A 554 -17.18 -8.28 -21.64
CA TYR A 554 -15.98 -8.17 -22.48
C TYR A 554 -14.67 -8.50 -21.74
N SER A 555 -14.65 -8.32 -20.43
CA SER A 555 -13.50 -8.55 -19.56
C SER A 555 -13.99 -9.05 -18.20
N THR A 556 -13.11 -9.27 -17.23
CA THR A 556 -13.57 -9.48 -15.85
C THR A 556 -14.20 -8.20 -15.29
N GLU A 557 -15.14 -8.35 -14.37
CA GLU A 557 -15.81 -7.23 -13.69
C GLU A 557 -15.50 -7.27 -12.20
N LEU A 558 -15.34 -6.11 -11.58
CA LEU A 558 -15.01 -5.96 -10.17
C LEU A 558 -16.12 -5.17 -9.47
N TYR A 559 -16.59 -5.72 -8.35
CA TYR A 559 -17.60 -5.15 -7.49
C TYR A 559 -17.05 -5.01 -6.07
N VAL A 560 -17.23 -3.86 -5.44
CA VAL A 560 -16.82 -3.64 -4.05
C VAL A 560 -18.05 -3.37 -3.19
N LEU A 561 -18.31 -4.21 -2.19
CA LEU A 561 -19.40 -4.04 -1.24
C LEU A 561 -18.91 -3.41 0.06
N SER A 562 -19.57 -2.32 0.47
CA SER A 562 -19.15 -1.56 1.65
C SER A 562 -19.42 -2.32 2.95
N ARG A 563 -18.43 -2.41 3.82
CA ARG A 563 -18.63 -2.87 5.20
C ARG A 563 -19.58 -1.97 5.98
N GLU A 564 -19.57 -0.66 5.69
CA GLU A 564 -20.36 0.35 6.42
C GLU A 564 -21.86 0.18 6.19
N SER A 565 -22.23 -0.38 5.03
CA SER A 565 -23.60 -0.76 4.73
C SER A 565 -23.93 -2.21 5.09
N ASN A 566 -23.09 -2.88 5.89
CA ASN A 566 -23.17 -4.33 6.14
C ASN A 566 -23.24 -5.13 4.83
N TYR A 567 -22.42 -4.74 3.86
CA TYR A 567 -22.29 -5.37 2.55
C TYR A 567 -23.57 -5.39 1.73
N GLN A 568 -24.44 -4.38 1.92
CA GLN A 568 -25.70 -4.25 1.20
C GLN A 568 -25.62 -3.26 0.02
N SER A 569 -24.60 -2.40 0.00
CA SER A 569 -24.40 -1.41 -1.06
C SER A 569 -23.05 -1.56 -1.74
N PHE A 570 -23.03 -1.25 -3.04
CA PHE A 570 -21.82 -1.23 -3.84
C PHE A 570 -21.14 0.15 -3.73
N MET A 571 -19.84 0.15 -3.43
CA MET A 571 -18.98 1.34 -3.52
C MET A 571 -18.41 1.51 -4.94
N LEU A 572 -18.18 0.39 -5.63
CA LEU A 572 -17.59 0.38 -6.96
C LEU A 572 -18.18 -0.79 -7.76
N GLN A 573 -18.48 -0.53 -9.03
CA GLN A 573 -18.78 -1.52 -10.04
C GLN A 573 -18.07 -1.09 -11.32
N THR A 574 -17.15 -1.90 -11.84
CA THR A 574 -16.36 -1.53 -13.01
C THR A 574 -15.84 -2.77 -13.75
N SER A 575 -15.62 -2.66 -15.06
CA SER A 575 -14.86 -3.65 -15.81
C SER A 575 -13.38 -3.49 -15.52
N THR A 576 -12.60 -4.56 -15.63
CA THR A 576 -11.13 -4.51 -15.52
C THR A 576 -10.49 -4.71 -16.90
N GLY A 577 -9.18 -4.50 -16.96
CA GLY A 577 -8.33 -4.77 -18.12
C GLY A 577 -7.90 -6.23 -18.22
N VAL A 578 -8.30 -7.07 -17.27
CA VAL A 578 -8.05 -8.50 -17.29
C VAL A 578 -9.09 -9.15 -18.22
N PRO A 579 -8.66 -9.85 -19.29
CA PRO A 579 -9.58 -10.54 -20.18
C PRO A 579 -10.52 -11.50 -19.44
N VAL A 580 -11.65 -11.83 -20.08
CA VAL A 580 -12.53 -12.88 -19.57
C VAL A 580 -11.72 -14.13 -19.25
N SER A 581 -11.91 -14.64 -18.04
CA SER A 581 -11.05 -15.66 -17.44
C SER A 581 -11.89 -16.76 -16.79
N SER A 582 -11.21 -17.66 -16.09
CA SER A 582 -11.82 -18.69 -15.26
C SER A 582 -10.95 -18.92 -14.03
N PRO A 583 -11.50 -19.51 -12.97
CA PRO A 583 -10.69 -19.91 -11.83
C PRO A 583 -9.60 -20.95 -12.17
N SER A 584 -9.70 -21.63 -13.32
CA SER A 584 -8.69 -22.57 -13.82
C SER A 584 -7.55 -21.91 -14.60
N THR A 585 -7.64 -20.61 -14.87
CA THR A 585 -6.65 -19.83 -15.62
C THR A 585 -6.08 -18.67 -14.82
N HIS A 586 -6.84 -18.11 -13.87
CA HIS A 586 -6.44 -16.93 -13.12
C HIS A 586 -6.71 -17.12 -11.63
N ALA A 587 -5.80 -16.63 -10.80
CA ALA A 587 -6.07 -16.29 -9.40
C ALA A 587 -6.02 -14.77 -9.23
N PHE A 588 -6.95 -14.26 -8.43
CA PHE A 588 -7.02 -12.85 -8.06
C PHE A 588 -6.63 -12.70 -6.60
N LEU A 589 -5.84 -11.67 -6.32
CA LEU A 589 -5.33 -11.30 -5.00
C LEU A 589 -5.45 -9.78 -4.84
N LEU A 590 -5.40 -9.31 -3.59
CA LEU A 590 -5.22 -7.89 -3.29
C LEU A 590 -3.89 -7.71 -2.57
N ASP A 591 -3.10 -6.74 -3.03
CA ASP A 591 -1.87 -6.35 -2.35
C ASP A 591 -2.17 -5.44 -1.14
N SER A 592 -1.13 -4.93 -0.47
CA SER A 592 -1.26 -4.05 0.70
C SER A 592 -1.93 -2.70 0.42
N ASP A 593 -1.97 -2.29 -0.85
CA ASP A 593 -2.47 -1.01 -1.33
C ASP A 593 -3.77 -1.18 -2.16
N ASP A 594 -4.42 -2.34 -2.01
CA ASP A 594 -5.65 -2.76 -2.69
C ASP A 594 -5.54 -2.82 -4.23
N TYR A 595 -4.33 -3.03 -4.77
CA TYR A 595 -4.16 -3.35 -6.19
C TYR A 595 -4.59 -4.79 -6.44
N LEU A 596 -5.29 -4.98 -7.56
CA LEU A 596 -5.70 -6.30 -8.01
C LEU A 596 -4.50 -7.01 -8.63
N VAL A 597 -3.89 -7.91 -7.88
CA VAL A 597 -2.81 -8.76 -8.38
C VAL A 597 -3.42 -10.00 -9.02
N VAL A 598 -3.00 -10.30 -10.23
CA VAL A 598 -3.52 -11.35 -11.08
C VAL A 598 -2.40 -12.33 -11.36
N VAL A 599 -2.57 -13.56 -10.91
CA VAL A 599 -1.68 -14.67 -11.25
C VAL A 599 -2.33 -15.44 -12.39
N GLU A 600 -1.79 -15.29 -13.59
CA GLU A 600 -2.19 -16.05 -14.76
C GLU A 600 -1.46 -17.40 -14.75
N PHE A 601 -2.22 -18.48 -14.60
CA PHE A 601 -1.70 -19.84 -14.74
C PHE A 601 -1.30 -20.06 -16.18
N SER A 602 -0.34 -20.96 -16.40
CA SER A 602 0.46 -21.14 -17.61
C SER A 602 -0.32 -21.40 -18.91
N GLY A 603 -1.13 -20.46 -19.38
CA GLY A 603 -1.93 -20.52 -20.60
C GLY A 603 -1.07 -20.53 -21.86
N THR A 604 -1.39 -19.68 -22.83
CA THR A 604 -0.74 -19.64 -24.16
C THR A 604 0.76 -19.31 -24.16
N SER A 605 1.31 -18.79 -23.05
CA SER A 605 2.71 -18.40 -22.88
C SER A 605 3.63 -19.51 -22.34
N GLY A 606 3.07 -20.61 -21.82
CA GLY A 606 3.82 -21.69 -21.15
C GLY A 606 4.52 -21.29 -19.85
N ARG A 607 4.20 -20.10 -19.30
CA ARG A 607 4.81 -19.53 -18.09
C ARG A 607 3.72 -18.94 -17.19
N THR A 608 3.91 -19.03 -15.87
CA THR A 608 3.03 -18.35 -14.91
C THR A 608 3.44 -16.89 -14.81
N GLU A 609 2.49 -16.00 -15.02
CA GLU A 609 2.71 -14.56 -15.03
C GLU A 609 1.93 -13.89 -13.89
N VAL A 610 2.56 -12.90 -13.26
CA VAL A 610 1.93 -12.05 -12.26
C VAL A 610 1.83 -10.65 -12.84
N GLN A 611 0.61 -10.15 -12.94
CA GLN A 611 0.29 -8.80 -13.40
C GLN A 611 -0.44 -8.06 -12.29
N THR A 612 -0.14 -6.78 -12.11
CA THR A 612 -0.78 -5.97 -11.07
C THR A 612 -1.65 -4.92 -11.73
N PHE A 613 -2.94 -4.87 -11.39
CA PHE A 613 -3.91 -3.94 -11.94
C PHE A 613 -4.30 -2.92 -10.90
N SER A 614 -4.18 -1.67 -11.29
CA SER A 614 -4.27 -0.57 -10.36
C SER A 614 -5.75 -0.14 -10.24
N PRO A 615 -6.38 -0.09 -9.03
CA PRO A 615 -7.77 0.42 -8.82
C PRO A 615 -8.02 1.78 -9.47
N TYR A 616 -6.90 2.43 -9.60
CA TYR A 616 -6.52 3.68 -10.16
C TYR A 616 -6.77 3.90 -11.64
N ARG A 617 -6.47 2.91 -12.44
CA ARG A 617 -6.90 2.89 -13.84
C ARG A 617 -8.30 2.28 -13.95
N LEU A 618 -9.09 2.28 -12.88
CA LEU A 618 -10.30 1.46 -12.74
C LEU A 618 -9.99 -0.01 -13.09
N TYR A 619 -8.79 -0.47 -12.73
CA TYR A 619 -8.28 -1.78 -13.10
C TYR A 619 -8.18 -2.03 -14.62
N ASN A 620 -8.35 -1.02 -15.50
CA ASN A 620 -8.45 -1.20 -16.96
C ASN A 620 -7.13 -1.44 -17.69
N MET A 621 -5.99 -1.16 -17.06
CA MET A 621 -4.68 -1.49 -17.65
C MET A 621 -3.77 -2.07 -16.58
N PRO A 622 -2.93 -3.06 -16.94
CA PRO A 622 -1.89 -3.53 -16.04
C PRO A 622 -0.97 -2.36 -15.71
N HIS A 623 -0.60 -2.27 -14.44
CA HIS A 623 0.52 -1.46 -13.99
C HIS A 623 1.78 -1.92 -14.73
N VAL A 624 2.84 -1.10 -14.79
CA VAL A 624 4.08 -1.39 -15.56
C VAL A 624 4.79 -2.70 -15.10
N GLN A 625 4.32 -3.33 -14.02
CA GLN A 625 4.90 -4.50 -13.38
C GLN A 625 4.22 -5.78 -13.86
N SER A 626 4.88 -6.47 -14.80
CA SER A 626 4.65 -7.87 -15.15
C SER A 626 5.87 -8.69 -14.75
N ALA A 627 5.63 -9.90 -14.22
CA ALA A 627 6.68 -10.80 -13.78
C ALA A 627 6.38 -12.25 -14.17
N ILE A 628 7.39 -12.93 -14.72
CA ILE A 628 7.37 -14.38 -14.85
C ILE A 628 7.95 -14.96 -13.57
N ILE A 629 7.20 -15.84 -12.91
CA ILE A 629 7.66 -16.48 -11.67
C ILE A 629 8.33 -17.82 -11.95
N PRO A 630 9.38 -18.20 -11.19
CA PRO A 630 10.13 -19.44 -11.36
C PRO A 630 9.42 -20.67 -10.78
N LEU A 631 8.11 -20.82 -11.02
CA LEU A 631 7.32 -21.99 -10.63
C LEU A 631 6.85 -22.77 -11.86
N THR A 632 6.83 -24.09 -11.75
CA THR A 632 6.41 -25.00 -12.82
C THR A 632 5.21 -25.83 -12.40
N GLY A 633 4.34 -26.20 -13.36
CA GLY A 633 3.17 -27.02 -13.07
C GLY A 633 2.10 -26.30 -12.24
N VAL A 634 2.06 -24.96 -12.34
CA VAL A 634 1.08 -24.13 -11.65
C VAL A 634 -0.29 -24.31 -12.29
N THR A 635 -1.20 -24.94 -11.55
CA THR A 635 -2.62 -25.03 -11.88
C THR A 635 -3.43 -24.70 -10.63
N ARG A 636 -4.73 -24.46 -10.82
CA ARG A 636 -5.67 -24.24 -9.72
C ARG A 636 -5.68 -25.37 -8.69
N ASP A 637 -5.43 -26.61 -9.14
CA ASP A 637 -5.51 -27.79 -8.29
C ASP A 637 -4.17 -28.12 -7.63
N SER A 638 -3.06 -27.56 -8.11
CA SER A 638 -1.73 -27.77 -7.54
C SER A 638 -1.28 -26.63 -6.61
N PHE A 639 -1.71 -25.38 -6.88
CA PHE A 639 -1.30 -24.21 -6.09
C PHE A 639 -2.48 -23.33 -5.64
N THR A 640 -2.28 -22.66 -4.52
CA THR A 640 -2.98 -21.41 -4.18
C THR A 640 -1.95 -20.32 -3.90
N PHE A 641 -2.36 -19.07 -4.09
CA PHE A 641 -1.49 -17.91 -3.95
C PHE A 641 -2.05 -16.97 -2.89
N GLN A 642 -1.14 -16.34 -2.15
CA GLN A 642 -1.47 -15.31 -1.17
C GLN A 642 -0.39 -14.23 -1.18
N LEU A 643 -0.75 -13.02 -0.75
CA LEU A 643 0.21 -11.92 -0.55
C LEU A 643 0.37 -11.65 0.93
N SER A 644 1.60 -11.37 1.36
CA SER A 644 1.84 -10.64 2.62
C SER A 644 1.64 -9.13 2.40
N ASP A 645 1.46 -8.29 3.42
CA ASP A 645 1.47 -6.80 3.19
C ASP A 645 2.85 -6.17 2.87
N ASN A 646 3.91 -6.95 2.63
CA ASN A 646 5.11 -6.47 1.93
C ASN A 646 5.00 -6.83 0.44
N ASN A 647 3.85 -7.37 0.06
CA ASN A 647 3.48 -7.87 -1.24
C ASN A 647 4.32 -9.04 -1.72
N ASP A 648 5.10 -9.69 -0.83
CA ASP A 648 5.74 -10.96 -1.17
C ASP A 648 4.67 -12.01 -1.48
N LEU A 649 4.86 -12.71 -2.60
CA LEU A 649 3.95 -13.73 -3.10
C LEU A 649 4.27 -15.08 -2.44
N PHE A 650 3.29 -15.59 -1.71
CA PHE A 650 3.28 -16.92 -1.13
C PHE A 650 2.58 -17.85 -2.10
N ALA A 651 3.33 -18.77 -2.70
CA ALA A 651 2.79 -19.86 -3.49
C ALA A 651 2.76 -21.12 -2.64
N ILE A 652 1.56 -21.60 -2.34
CA ILE A 652 1.33 -22.77 -1.48
C ILE A 652 0.96 -23.95 -2.38
N LYS A 653 1.84 -24.95 -2.45
CA LYS A 653 1.66 -26.17 -3.23
C LYS A 653 1.00 -27.23 -2.34
N TYR A 654 -0.19 -27.68 -2.72
CA TYR A 654 -0.98 -28.62 -1.91
C TYR A 654 -0.30 -29.98 -1.73
N ALA A 655 0.28 -30.51 -2.81
CA ALA A 655 0.99 -31.79 -2.82
C ALA A 655 2.46 -31.56 -3.22
N GLY A 656 3.28 -31.20 -2.23
CA GLY A 656 4.71 -30.98 -2.38
C GLY A 656 5.49 -32.25 -2.74
N ASP A 657 6.68 -32.03 -3.30
CA ASP A 657 7.64 -33.10 -3.61
C ASP A 657 8.29 -33.63 -2.31
N SER A 658 8.26 -32.83 -1.24
CA SER A 658 8.65 -33.17 0.14
C SER A 658 7.76 -34.20 0.83
N GLY A 659 6.56 -34.48 0.29
CA GLY A 659 5.54 -35.29 0.96
C GLY A 659 4.66 -34.52 1.97
N SER A 660 4.82 -33.20 2.07
CA SER A 660 3.99 -32.28 2.85
C SER A 660 3.30 -31.25 1.94
N THR A 661 2.50 -30.36 2.51
CA THR A 661 2.20 -29.07 1.86
C THR A 661 3.50 -28.26 1.80
N GLU A 662 3.76 -27.55 0.71
CA GLU A 662 4.97 -26.74 0.51
C GLU A 662 4.62 -25.27 0.36
N VAL A 663 5.48 -24.40 0.89
CA VAL A 663 5.37 -22.95 0.78
C VAL A 663 6.61 -22.42 0.07
N SER A 664 6.37 -21.66 -0.99
CA SER A 664 7.38 -20.89 -1.71
C SER A 664 7.12 -19.41 -1.52
N VAL A 665 8.14 -18.65 -1.13
CA VAL A 665 8.06 -17.19 -0.95
C VAL A 665 8.85 -16.51 -2.06
N LEU A 666 8.18 -15.67 -2.84
CA LEU A 666 8.76 -14.88 -3.92
C LEU A 666 8.66 -13.40 -3.55
N PRO A 667 9.78 -12.71 -3.28
CA PRO A 667 9.71 -11.34 -2.82
C PRO A 667 9.27 -10.34 -3.89
N MET A 668 8.46 -9.35 -3.51
CA MET A 668 8.09 -8.26 -4.42
C MET A 668 9.32 -7.42 -4.79
N ILE A 669 10.27 -7.24 -3.86
CA ILE A 669 11.53 -6.51 -4.09
C ILE A 669 12.39 -7.13 -5.20
N TRP A 670 12.19 -8.42 -5.51
CA TRP A 670 12.82 -9.11 -6.64
C TRP A 670 11.87 -9.30 -7.83
N ASN A 671 10.77 -8.56 -7.85
CA ASN A 671 9.70 -8.67 -8.84
C ASN A 671 9.24 -10.12 -9.03
N TYR A 672 9.20 -10.91 -7.95
CA TYR A 672 8.83 -12.33 -7.95
C TYR A 672 9.69 -13.26 -8.83
N GLN A 673 10.85 -12.80 -9.32
CA GLN A 673 11.67 -13.56 -10.28
C GLN A 673 12.56 -14.63 -9.63
N ALA A 674 12.67 -14.62 -8.30
CA ALA A 674 13.47 -15.58 -7.55
C ALA A 674 12.77 -16.01 -6.26
N LEU A 675 13.04 -17.24 -5.84
CA LEU A 675 12.60 -17.78 -4.56
C LEU A 675 13.50 -17.22 -3.45
N LEU A 676 12.89 -16.62 -2.43
CA LEU A 676 13.57 -16.35 -1.16
C LEU A 676 13.66 -17.62 -0.31
N LEU A 677 12.60 -18.42 -0.33
CA LEU A 677 12.45 -19.61 0.48
C LEU A 677 11.51 -20.60 -0.23
N GLN A 678 11.83 -21.89 -0.11
CA GLN A 678 10.91 -22.98 -0.41
C GLN A 678 11.08 -24.05 0.67
N THR A 679 9.99 -24.42 1.34
CA THR A 679 10.03 -25.36 2.47
C THR A 679 8.75 -26.18 2.57
N GLY A 680 8.86 -27.39 3.12
CA GLY A 680 7.71 -28.14 3.61
C GLY A 680 7.13 -27.50 4.87
N THR A 681 5.87 -27.79 5.15
CA THR A 681 5.14 -27.32 6.34
C THR A 681 4.70 -28.47 7.25
N ALA A 682 4.20 -28.13 8.43
CA ALA A 682 3.61 -29.07 9.40
C ALA A 682 2.38 -29.81 8.85
N LEU A 683 1.74 -29.28 7.79
CA LEU A 683 0.60 -29.93 7.16
C LEU A 683 1.08 -31.02 6.20
N PRO A 684 0.49 -32.24 6.24
CA PRO A 684 0.74 -33.27 5.24
C PRO A 684 0.28 -32.81 3.85
N ARG A 685 0.36 -33.69 2.85
CA ARG A 685 -0.23 -33.40 1.53
C ARG A 685 -1.70 -33.01 1.69
N THR A 686 -2.02 -31.82 1.21
CA THR A 686 -3.37 -31.26 1.20
C THR A 686 -3.94 -31.25 -0.21
N ASN A 687 -5.14 -30.73 -0.38
CA ASN A 687 -5.75 -30.44 -1.68
C ASN A 687 -6.80 -29.33 -1.54
N ARG A 688 -7.20 -28.76 -2.68
CA ARG A 688 -8.19 -27.69 -2.75
C ARG A 688 -9.59 -28.09 -2.22
N SER A 689 -9.94 -29.37 -2.26
CA SER A 689 -11.26 -29.84 -1.80
C SER A 689 -11.35 -30.00 -0.27
N SER A 690 -10.22 -29.91 0.45
CA SER A 690 -10.15 -30.09 1.91
C SER A 690 -9.57 -28.90 2.66
N PHE A 691 -8.79 -28.05 2.01
CA PHE A 691 -8.14 -26.89 2.66
C PHE A 691 -8.32 -25.59 1.87
N SER A 692 -8.43 -24.49 2.62
CA SER A 692 -8.20 -23.11 2.17
C SER A 692 -7.00 -22.53 2.91
N PHE A 693 -6.29 -21.58 2.30
CA PHE A 693 -5.11 -20.96 2.90
C PHE A 693 -5.16 -19.44 2.81
N GLN A 694 -4.65 -18.76 3.84
CA GLN A 694 -4.51 -17.30 3.94
C GLN A 694 -3.19 -16.98 4.65
N VAL A 695 -2.57 -15.84 4.35
CA VAL A 695 -1.38 -15.34 5.07
C VAL A 695 -1.82 -14.36 6.16
N VAL A 696 -1.25 -14.49 7.35
CA VAL A 696 -1.66 -13.79 8.58
C VAL A 696 -0.79 -12.56 8.81
N ARG A 697 -1.41 -11.45 9.23
CA ARG A 697 -0.71 -10.28 9.77
C ARG A 697 -1.44 -9.59 10.90
N TYR A 698 -0.65 -9.05 11.84
CA TYR A 698 -1.02 -8.03 12.80
C TYR A 698 0.25 -7.29 13.28
N TRP A 699 0.31 -5.98 12.99
CA TRP A 699 1.24 -4.88 13.39
C TRP A 699 2.73 -5.13 13.60
#